data_AF-A0A4R2EKU6-F1
#
_entry.id   AF-A0A4R2EKU6-F1
#
_cell.length_a   1.000
_cell.length_b   1.000
_cell.length_c   1.000
_cell.angle_alpha   90.00
_cell.angle_beta   90.00
_cell.angle_gamma   90.00
#
_symmetry.space_group_name_H-M   'P 1'
#
loop_
_entity.id
_entity.type
_entity.pdbx_description
1 polymer ?
#
loop_
_entity_poly.entity_id
_entity_poly.type
_entity_poly.pdbx_seq_one_letter_code
_entity_poly.pdbx_strand_id
1 'polypeptide(L)'
;MKKLLVAALLIFAASSGYAQRDIITKLCFADSVKYPFSSEWQYLSTDIYLLNGDRFSKLINEINFENPKSKGWFKRGIDEEKLEYLFITAQLKDVKFFGDKDIAYPIYNFQINRDKDNKYQTFVSDKIDKIRIIDNLPLYSASDKIDADIKVRAITTNQRDQMVSLVATQLQNISKIPTPTAAVFSLLREFGNFLEANSKRKEYRFSTTIRLFEQKNFDTRLHSIKIYALNTENSRPILLNTEVLKAFIDTSANPDITRESLVQMLGYKQYPLIVVANYKSLYKMEQIRGDEVNQSNIDKRKLRIENDFKSGLINAETYRQEKDFISFLTVFANLKNMMEVYSLNFRMGNPDAITNGLIKVMQGYRQLLKLYDEVEYKYRTNSTFLAVFKSEYTSILGFASLYLEDDQNLKQTKSMVKTMVSLEKDMKLVDPYVCENSLRSLRFSDIFKRSSLEQTLEGQIILNQIAQLEKFLLDRNFTTDIAKLRKTNSLPQNISAPEKLKEKANNTVCVICREQALAAVKDFYDGLNQYYKTVALRKRDSLALVVENKLYGYIEKVELIEKNVKQQYGDSLPASVSFLHTKLLEVKRDMGNLSDFAKVNVAEKSLDVINELNSKLQIYIVAIEENLQYISEKRPDFLKPIPINEPKQEKVADPPVSGEKTNEVSASVAPSEGATVTQPVKNEQP
;
A
#
# COMPACT_ATOMS: atom_id res chain seq x y z
N MET A 1 -37.30 -22.48 -97.21
CA MET A 1 -37.31 -23.21 -95.91
C MET A 1 -36.18 -22.80 -94.97
N LYS A 2 -34.89 -23.19 -95.15
CA LYS A 2 -33.82 -22.97 -94.14
C LYS A 2 -33.78 -21.59 -93.44
N LYS A 3 -33.88 -20.45 -94.17
CA LYS A 3 -33.90 -19.10 -93.57
C LYS A 3 -35.07 -18.86 -92.60
N LEU A 4 -36.24 -19.45 -92.88
CA LEU A 4 -37.45 -19.35 -92.04
C LEU A 4 -37.30 -20.13 -90.74
N LEU A 5 -36.62 -21.28 -90.80
CA LEU A 5 -36.33 -22.13 -89.63
C LEU A 5 -35.30 -21.46 -88.69
N VAL A 6 -34.27 -20.80 -89.25
CA VAL A 6 -33.32 -19.99 -88.46
C VAL A 6 -34.00 -18.78 -87.82
N ALA A 7 -34.89 -18.08 -88.53
CA ALA A 7 -35.67 -16.98 -87.95
C ALA A 7 -36.57 -17.46 -86.79
N ALA A 8 -37.25 -18.61 -86.95
CA ALA A 8 -38.04 -19.22 -85.88
C ALA A 8 -37.17 -19.62 -84.67
N LEU A 9 -35.96 -20.14 -84.89
CA LEU A 9 -35.03 -20.49 -83.81
C LEU A 9 -34.56 -19.26 -83.03
N LEU A 10 -34.25 -18.16 -83.72
CA LEU A 10 -33.84 -16.89 -83.09
C LEU A 10 -34.99 -16.25 -82.31
N ILE A 11 -36.22 -16.33 -82.81
CA ILE A 11 -37.41 -15.85 -82.07
C ILE A 11 -37.66 -16.72 -80.84
N PHE A 12 -37.49 -18.05 -80.92
CA PHE A 12 -37.59 -18.93 -79.75
C PHE A 12 -36.48 -18.65 -78.72
N ALA A 13 -35.23 -18.45 -79.16
CA ALA A 13 -34.11 -18.10 -78.28
C ALA A 13 -34.27 -16.71 -77.61
N ALA A 14 -34.94 -15.76 -78.28
CA ALA A 14 -35.34 -14.50 -77.68
C ALA A 14 -36.53 -14.63 -76.71
N SER A 15 -37.35 -15.68 -76.86
CA SER A 15 -38.52 -15.94 -76.00
C SER A 15 -38.19 -16.68 -74.69
N SER A 16 -37.00 -17.31 -74.59
CA SER A 16 -36.45 -17.80 -73.31
C SER A 16 -35.91 -16.63 -72.46
N GLY A 17 -36.78 -15.65 -72.18
CA GLY A 17 -36.55 -14.66 -71.15
C GLY A 17 -36.46 -15.35 -69.79
N TYR A 18 -35.34 -15.16 -69.09
CA TYR A 18 -35.18 -15.66 -67.73
C TYR A 18 -36.22 -14.97 -66.84
N ALA A 19 -37.24 -15.71 -66.41
CA ALA A 19 -38.17 -15.25 -65.39
C ALA A 19 -37.41 -15.15 -64.06
N GLN A 20 -36.84 -13.98 -63.77
CA GLN A 20 -36.04 -13.70 -62.58
C GLN A 20 -36.91 -13.83 -61.32
N ARG A 21 -36.46 -14.69 -60.40
CA ARG A 21 -37.20 -15.13 -59.21
C ARG A 21 -36.57 -14.66 -57.88
N ASP A 22 -35.40 -14.03 -57.96
CA ASP A 22 -34.57 -13.73 -56.80
C ASP A 22 -34.80 -12.33 -56.23
N ILE A 23 -34.60 -12.20 -54.92
CA ILE A 23 -34.58 -10.92 -54.21
C ILE A 23 -33.12 -10.49 -54.06
N ILE A 24 -32.82 -9.27 -54.49
CA ILE A 24 -31.51 -8.67 -54.40
C ILE A 24 -31.36 -8.01 -53.03
N THR A 25 -30.31 -8.40 -52.30
CA THR A 25 -29.86 -7.71 -51.10
C THR A 25 -28.85 -6.63 -51.50
N LYS A 26 -29.22 -5.35 -51.45
CA LYS A 26 -28.32 -4.24 -51.76
C LYS A 26 -27.81 -3.57 -50.49
N LEU A 27 -26.49 -3.55 -50.28
CA LEU A 27 -25.87 -2.69 -49.26
C LEU A 27 -26.08 -1.22 -49.65
N CYS A 28 -26.70 -0.44 -48.76
CA CYS A 28 -27.02 0.97 -48.99
C CYS A 28 -26.31 1.93 -48.02
N PHE A 29 -25.85 1.43 -46.87
CA PHE A 29 -25.05 2.19 -45.92
C PHE A 29 -24.10 1.26 -45.17
N ALA A 30 -22.87 1.70 -44.92
CA ALA A 30 -21.93 1.07 -44.03
C ALA A 30 -21.04 2.14 -43.40
N ASP A 31 -20.96 2.17 -42.08
CA ASP A 31 -20.13 3.14 -41.35
C ASP A 31 -19.61 2.54 -40.04
N SER A 32 -18.68 3.23 -39.37
CA SER A 32 -18.07 2.77 -38.11
C SER A 32 -17.83 3.91 -37.14
N VAL A 33 -18.08 3.68 -35.86
CA VAL A 33 -18.05 4.71 -34.82
C VAL A 33 -16.63 5.24 -34.64
N LYS A 34 -16.46 6.57 -34.61
CA LYS A 34 -15.17 7.26 -34.39
C LYS A 34 -14.71 7.22 -32.93
N TYR A 35 -14.75 6.05 -32.31
CA TYR A 35 -14.25 5.83 -30.95
C TYR A 35 -12.91 5.09 -30.98
N PRO A 36 -11.90 5.51 -30.18
CA PRO A 36 -10.62 4.82 -30.08
C PRO A 36 -10.77 3.50 -29.32
N PHE A 37 -11.17 2.44 -30.01
CA PHE A 37 -11.21 1.08 -29.46
C PHE A 37 -9.80 0.56 -29.18
N SER A 38 -9.58 0.18 -27.93
CA SER A 38 -8.33 -0.23 -27.31
C SER A 38 -8.35 -1.73 -26.93
N SER A 39 -7.23 -2.28 -26.41
CA SER A 39 -7.05 -3.74 -26.24
C SER A 39 -7.99 -4.43 -25.23
N GLU A 40 -8.70 -3.65 -24.41
CA GLU A 40 -9.75 -4.07 -23.49
C GLU A 40 -11.00 -4.58 -24.22
N TRP A 41 -11.26 -4.04 -25.41
CA TRP A 41 -12.46 -4.31 -26.20
C TRP A 41 -12.25 -5.60 -26.97
N GLN A 42 -12.37 -6.72 -26.25
CA GLN A 42 -11.98 -8.05 -26.72
C GLN A 42 -13.13 -8.86 -27.31
N TYR A 43 -14.36 -8.37 -27.19
CA TYR A 43 -15.57 -9.11 -27.59
C TYR A 43 -16.39 -8.37 -28.63
N LEU A 44 -17.18 -9.13 -29.41
CA LEU A 44 -18.03 -8.63 -30.48
C LEU A 44 -19.42 -9.30 -30.45
N SER A 45 -20.48 -8.51 -30.32
CA SER A 45 -21.89 -8.94 -30.42
C SER A 45 -22.53 -8.37 -31.68
N THR A 46 -23.41 -9.13 -32.34
CA THR A 46 -24.07 -8.72 -33.60
C THR A 46 -25.59 -8.80 -33.47
N ASP A 47 -26.25 -7.64 -33.49
CA ASP A 47 -27.70 -7.49 -33.51
C ASP A 47 -28.20 -7.26 -34.95
N ILE A 48 -29.24 -7.98 -35.37
CA ILE A 48 -29.96 -7.75 -36.63
C ILE A 48 -31.38 -7.24 -36.33
N TYR A 49 -31.76 -6.15 -37.02
CA TYR A 49 -33.08 -5.51 -36.94
C TYR A 49 -33.77 -5.62 -38.30
N LEU A 50 -35.06 -5.97 -38.28
CA LEU A 50 -35.91 -5.98 -39.48
C LEU A 50 -36.86 -4.78 -39.45
N LEU A 51 -36.74 -3.89 -40.43
CA LEU A 51 -37.57 -2.70 -40.57
C LEU A 51 -38.49 -2.84 -41.79
N ASN A 52 -39.72 -2.32 -41.70
CA ASN A 52 -40.74 -2.39 -42.75
C ASN A 52 -41.06 -3.83 -43.20
N GLY A 53 -41.20 -4.77 -42.26
CA GLY A 53 -41.49 -6.18 -42.56
C GLY A 53 -42.81 -6.37 -43.31
N ASP A 54 -43.79 -5.50 -43.04
CA ASP A 54 -45.07 -5.40 -43.77
C ASP A 54 -44.90 -5.20 -45.29
N ARG A 55 -43.78 -4.62 -45.74
CA ARG A 55 -43.48 -4.37 -47.15
C ARG A 55 -42.98 -5.61 -47.90
N PHE A 56 -42.79 -6.76 -47.24
CA PHE A 56 -42.48 -8.00 -47.95
C PHE A 56 -43.58 -8.42 -48.93
N SER A 57 -44.86 -8.24 -48.57
CA SER A 57 -45.99 -8.46 -49.48
C SER A 57 -45.90 -7.61 -50.76
N LYS A 58 -45.38 -6.38 -50.68
CA LYS A 58 -45.10 -5.57 -51.89
C LYS A 58 -43.96 -6.20 -52.70
N LEU A 59 -42.83 -6.49 -52.03
CA LEU A 59 -41.61 -6.99 -52.67
C LEU A 59 -41.85 -8.28 -53.48
N ILE A 60 -42.58 -9.25 -52.94
CA ILE A 60 -42.83 -10.54 -53.60
C ILE A 60 -43.81 -10.45 -54.78
N ASN A 61 -44.70 -9.44 -54.82
CA ASN A 61 -45.59 -9.21 -55.97
C ASN A 61 -44.92 -8.38 -57.08
N GLU A 62 -43.71 -7.84 -56.86
CA GLU A 62 -42.86 -7.29 -57.93
C GLU A 62 -42.09 -8.39 -58.70
N ILE A 63 -42.13 -9.64 -58.22
CA ILE A 63 -41.47 -10.80 -58.82
C ILE A 63 -42.51 -11.66 -59.56
N ASN A 64 -42.26 -11.96 -60.84
CA ASN A 64 -43.24 -12.67 -61.66
C ASN A 64 -43.06 -14.20 -61.56
N PHE A 65 -43.71 -14.80 -60.57
CA PHE A 65 -43.74 -16.27 -60.38
C PHE A 65 -44.77 -17.00 -61.26
N GLU A 66 -45.73 -16.30 -61.90
CA GLU A 66 -46.72 -16.99 -62.75
C GLU A 66 -46.12 -17.28 -64.13
N ASN A 67 -45.79 -18.55 -64.40
CA ASN A 67 -45.52 -19.04 -65.75
C ASN A 67 -46.69 -18.61 -66.67
N PRO A 68 -46.43 -18.04 -67.86
CA PRO A 68 -47.49 -17.53 -68.73
C PRO A 68 -48.44 -18.67 -69.12
N LYS A 69 -49.69 -18.58 -68.66
CA LYS A 69 -50.72 -19.62 -68.81
C LYS A 69 -50.81 -20.05 -70.28
N SER A 70 -50.35 -21.26 -70.57
CA SER A 70 -50.33 -21.80 -71.92
C SER A 70 -51.76 -21.97 -72.43
N LYS A 71 -52.18 -21.08 -73.35
CA LYS A 71 -53.49 -21.12 -74.03
C LYS A 71 -53.51 -22.21 -75.11
N GLY A 72 -53.12 -23.43 -74.73
CA GLY A 72 -53.02 -24.60 -75.60
C GLY A 72 -53.77 -25.80 -75.03
N TRP A 73 -54.26 -26.68 -75.92
CA TRP A 73 -55.15 -27.79 -75.57
C TRP A 73 -54.49 -28.87 -74.67
N PHE A 74 -53.15 -28.95 -74.67
CA PHE A 74 -52.39 -29.95 -73.92
C PHE A 74 -52.21 -29.60 -72.43
N LYS A 75 -53.31 -29.68 -71.66
CA LYS A 75 -53.22 -29.81 -70.19
C LYS A 75 -52.76 -31.22 -69.81
N ARG A 76 -51.44 -31.39 -69.62
CA ARG A 76 -50.89 -32.41 -68.71
C ARG A 76 -50.37 -31.72 -67.45
N GLY A 77 -50.41 -32.43 -66.33
CA GLY A 77 -50.12 -31.87 -65.00
C GLY A 77 -48.66 -31.43 -64.86
N ILE A 78 -48.40 -30.16 -65.16
CA ILE A 78 -47.28 -29.41 -64.62
C ILE A 78 -47.84 -28.72 -63.37
N ASP A 79 -47.31 -29.06 -62.19
CA ASP A 79 -47.79 -28.48 -60.94
C ASP A 79 -47.69 -26.95 -60.97
N GLU A 80 -48.74 -26.28 -60.51
CA GLU A 80 -48.76 -24.81 -60.43
C GLU A 80 -47.75 -24.35 -59.38
N GLU A 81 -46.54 -24.03 -59.83
CA GLU A 81 -45.45 -23.55 -58.99
C GLU A 81 -45.86 -22.28 -58.25
N LYS A 82 -46.09 -22.41 -56.95
CA LYS A 82 -46.55 -21.34 -56.07
C LYS A 82 -45.47 -21.00 -55.07
N LEU A 83 -45.31 -19.71 -54.80
CA LEU A 83 -44.48 -19.22 -53.72
C LEU A 83 -45.11 -19.61 -52.38
N GLU A 84 -44.35 -20.30 -51.52
CA GLU A 84 -44.83 -20.84 -50.24
C GLU A 84 -44.12 -20.20 -49.04
N TYR A 85 -42.83 -19.87 -49.17
CA TYR A 85 -42.05 -19.24 -48.10
C TYR A 85 -41.16 -18.11 -48.61
N LEU A 86 -40.92 -17.13 -47.74
CA LEU A 86 -39.82 -16.18 -47.87
C LEU A 86 -38.79 -16.46 -46.76
N PHE A 87 -37.62 -16.94 -47.18
CA PHE A 87 -36.57 -17.41 -46.29
C PHE A 87 -35.40 -16.42 -46.27
N ILE A 88 -34.96 -16.02 -45.08
CA ILE A 88 -33.89 -15.05 -44.85
C ILE A 88 -32.80 -15.71 -44.04
N THR A 89 -31.59 -15.77 -44.59
CA THR A 89 -30.39 -16.24 -43.88
C THR A 89 -29.37 -15.11 -43.73
N ALA A 90 -28.60 -15.19 -42.64
CA ALA A 90 -27.39 -14.40 -42.47
C ALA A 90 -26.19 -15.36 -42.43
N GLN A 91 -25.16 -15.06 -43.21
CA GLN A 91 -23.90 -15.78 -43.21
C GLN A 91 -22.83 -14.84 -42.65
N LEU A 92 -22.27 -15.16 -41.48
CA LEU A 92 -21.26 -14.32 -40.83
C LEU A 92 -19.87 -14.71 -41.32
N LYS A 93 -19.18 -13.79 -42.00
CA LYS A 93 -17.83 -13.98 -42.55
C LYS A 93 -16.76 -13.82 -41.47
N ASP A 94 -15.61 -14.42 -41.70
CA ASP A 94 -14.40 -14.40 -40.85
C ASP A 94 -14.55 -14.98 -39.43
N VAL A 95 -15.72 -15.50 -39.04
CA VAL A 95 -15.96 -16.10 -37.71
C VAL A 95 -15.37 -17.52 -37.63
N LYS A 96 -14.06 -17.62 -37.40
CA LYS A 96 -13.34 -18.91 -37.33
C LYS A 96 -13.64 -19.73 -36.07
N PHE A 97 -14.32 -19.15 -35.09
CA PHE A 97 -14.68 -19.82 -33.83
C PHE A 97 -15.49 -21.11 -34.02
N PHE A 98 -16.25 -21.23 -35.11
CA PHE A 98 -17.03 -22.44 -35.46
C PHE A 98 -16.36 -23.31 -36.53
N GLY A 99 -15.05 -23.13 -36.77
CA GLY A 99 -14.26 -23.83 -37.79
C GLY A 99 -14.07 -23.02 -39.09
N ASP A 100 -13.38 -23.61 -40.06
CA ASP A 100 -12.96 -22.95 -41.32
C ASP A 100 -14.09 -22.72 -42.35
N LYS A 101 -15.36 -22.79 -41.94
CA LYS A 101 -16.53 -22.64 -42.82
C LYS A 101 -17.57 -21.72 -42.22
N ASP A 102 -17.94 -20.69 -42.98
CA ASP A 102 -19.05 -19.80 -42.65
C ASP A 102 -20.34 -20.57 -42.34
N ILE A 103 -20.95 -20.23 -41.20
CA ILE A 103 -22.27 -20.73 -40.83
C ILE A 103 -23.36 -19.80 -41.37
N ALA A 104 -24.36 -20.41 -42.00
CA ALA A 104 -25.56 -19.72 -42.49
C ALA A 104 -26.70 -19.91 -41.47
N TYR A 105 -26.96 -18.85 -40.71
CA TYR A 105 -28.00 -18.80 -39.68
C TYR A 105 -29.37 -18.54 -40.35
N PRO A 106 -30.40 -19.38 -40.12
CA PRO A 106 -31.76 -19.10 -40.58
C PRO A 106 -32.36 -18.03 -39.68
N ILE A 107 -32.61 -16.82 -40.18
CA ILE A 107 -33.06 -15.69 -39.36
C ILE A 107 -34.59 -15.60 -39.33
N TYR A 108 -35.21 -15.68 -40.50
CA TYR A 108 -36.67 -15.69 -40.66
C TYR A 108 -37.09 -16.70 -41.73
N ASN A 109 -38.26 -17.29 -41.53
CA ASN A 109 -39.00 -18.02 -42.54
C ASN A 109 -40.47 -17.58 -42.47
N PHE A 110 -40.87 -16.65 -43.35
CA PHE A 110 -42.25 -16.17 -43.41
C PHE A 110 -43.08 -17.05 -44.33
N GLN A 111 -44.23 -17.51 -43.84
CA GLN A 111 -45.20 -18.22 -44.67
C GLN A 111 -45.90 -17.24 -45.63
N ILE A 112 -46.07 -17.67 -46.88
CA ILE A 112 -46.76 -16.92 -47.92
C ILE A 112 -48.08 -17.59 -48.25
N ASN A 113 -49.14 -16.80 -48.21
CA ASN A 113 -50.49 -17.18 -48.65
C ASN A 113 -50.90 -16.29 -49.84
N ARG A 114 -51.99 -16.63 -50.52
CA ARG A 114 -52.66 -15.72 -51.47
C ARG A 114 -53.92 -15.11 -50.84
N ASP A 115 -54.21 -13.88 -51.20
CA ASP A 115 -55.43 -13.17 -50.78
C ASP A 115 -56.58 -13.34 -51.77
N LYS A 116 -57.70 -12.64 -51.51
CA LYS A 116 -58.91 -12.68 -52.34
C LYS A 116 -58.70 -12.12 -53.75
N ASP A 117 -57.68 -11.26 -53.94
CA ASP A 117 -57.29 -10.70 -55.24
C ASP A 117 -56.24 -11.59 -55.95
N ASN A 118 -55.95 -12.79 -55.40
CA ASN A 118 -54.91 -13.71 -55.86
C ASN A 118 -53.47 -13.16 -55.74
N LYS A 119 -53.25 -12.06 -55.01
CA LYS A 119 -51.92 -11.50 -54.73
C LYS A 119 -51.28 -12.27 -53.58
N TYR A 120 -49.96 -12.34 -53.55
CA TYR A 120 -49.25 -12.96 -52.43
C TYR A 120 -49.23 -12.03 -51.20
N GLN A 121 -49.43 -12.58 -50.01
CA GLN A 121 -49.29 -11.88 -48.73
C GLN A 121 -48.37 -12.64 -47.78
N THR A 122 -47.45 -11.92 -47.15
CA THR A 122 -46.62 -12.40 -46.03
C THR A 122 -47.25 -11.97 -44.70
N PHE A 123 -47.40 -12.92 -43.79
CA PHE A 123 -47.66 -12.62 -42.39
C PHE A 123 -46.31 -12.45 -41.67
N VAL A 124 -46.05 -11.24 -41.15
CA VAL A 124 -44.78 -10.88 -40.51
C VAL A 124 -45.06 -10.40 -39.10
N SER A 125 -44.53 -11.12 -38.11
CA SER A 125 -44.72 -10.84 -36.68
C SER A 125 -43.87 -9.65 -36.22
N ASP A 126 -44.33 -8.43 -36.55
CA ASP A 126 -43.57 -7.17 -36.44
C ASP A 126 -43.33 -6.64 -34.99
N LYS A 127 -43.49 -7.50 -33.97
CA LYS A 127 -43.40 -7.16 -32.53
C LYS A 127 -42.00 -7.36 -31.92
N ILE A 128 -40.94 -7.31 -32.73
CA ILE A 128 -39.58 -7.68 -32.33
C ILE A 128 -38.68 -6.47 -32.51
N ASP A 129 -37.90 -6.10 -31.49
CA ASP A 129 -36.83 -5.10 -31.61
C ASP A 129 -35.67 -5.64 -32.48
N LYS A 130 -35.00 -6.70 -32.00
CA LYS A 130 -33.81 -7.28 -32.65
C LYS A 130 -33.62 -8.77 -32.42
N ILE A 131 -32.79 -9.38 -33.27
CA ILE A 131 -32.26 -10.73 -33.14
C ILE A 131 -30.74 -10.61 -32.95
N ARG A 132 -30.24 -10.94 -31.74
CA ARG A 132 -28.79 -11.08 -31.52
C ARG A 132 -28.34 -12.46 -32.00
N ILE A 133 -27.55 -12.51 -33.07
CA ILE A 133 -27.04 -13.79 -33.61
C ILE A 133 -25.94 -14.32 -32.69
N ILE A 134 -24.86 -13.56 -32.50
CA ILE A 134 -23.77 -13.89 -31.58
C ILE A 134 -23.68 -12.84 -30.47
N ASP A 135 -23.42 -13.29 -29.24
CA ASP A 135 -23.17 -12.45 -28.09
C ASP A 135 -21.77 -12.72 -27.51
N ASN A 136 -20.91 -11.70 -27.60
CA ASN A 136 -19.55 -11.62 -27.09
C ASN A 136 -18.56 -12.62 -27.71
N LEU A 137 -18.45 -12.63 -29.04
CA LEU A 137 -17.41 -13.37 -29.77
C LEU A 137 -16.00 -12.81 -29.45
N PRO A 138 -15.02 -13.63 -29.04
CA PRO A 138 -13.64 -13.19 -28.84
C PRO A 138 -13.00 -12.72 -30.16
N LEU A 139 -12.62 -11.44 -30.24
CA LEU A 139 -12.21 -10.78 -31.48
C LEU A 139 -10.99 -11.37 -32.17
N TYR A 140 -10.07 -12.01 -31.43
CA TYR A 140 -8.92 -12.70 -32.04
C TYR A 140 -9.30 -13.99 -32.79
N SER A 141 -10.57 -14.43 -32.71
CA SER A 141 -11.13 -15.51 -33.53
C SER A 141 -11.86 -14.99 -34.79
N ALA A 142 -11.87 -13.67 -35.01
CA ALA A 142 -12.54 -12.99 -36.10
C ALA A 142 -11.64 -11.89 -36.74
N SER A 143 -12.14 -11.25 -37.79
CA SER A 143 -11.65 -9.93 -38.20
C SER A 143 -12.27 -8.85 -37.30
N ASP A 144 -11.67 -7.64 -37.26
CA ASP A 144 -12.12 -6.56 -36.36
C ASP A 144 -13.55 -6.06 -36.67
N LYS A 145 -14.14 -6.49 -37.79
CA LYS A 145 -15.54 -6.24 -38.19
C LYS A 145 -16.14 -7.53 -38.76
N ILE A 146 -17.12 -8.13 -38.09
CA ILE A 146 -17.91 -9.22 -38.71
C ILE A 146 -18.74 -8.64 -39.85
N ASP A 147 -18.55 -9.23 -41.03
CA ASP A 147 -19.33 -8.95 -42.22
C ASP A 147 -20.47 -9.97 -42.37
N ALA A 148 -21.70 -9.50 -42.16
CA ALA A 148 -22.89 -10.32 -42.39
C ALA A 148 -23.32 -10.25 -43.87
N ASP A 149 -23.33 -11.39 -44.53
CA ASP A 149 -23.83 -11.59 -45.89
C ASP A 149 -25.28 -12.09 -45.79
N ILE A 150 -26.23 -11.19 -46.07
CA ILE A 150 -27.67 -11.41 -45.88
C ILE A 150 -28.30 -11.89 -47.19
N LYS A 151 -28.84 -13.11 -47.20
CA LYS A 151 -29.41 -13.75 -48.39
C LYS A 151 -30.90 -13.99 -48.18
N VAL A 152 -31.70 -13.57 -49.17
CA VAL A 152 -33.15 -13.67 -49.15
C VAL A 152 -33.60 -14.49 -50.34
N ARG A 153 -34.41 -15.53 -50.09
CA ARG A 153 -34.86 -16.50 -51.10
C ARG A 153 -36.36 -16.66 -51.03
N ALA A 154 -37.01 -16.50 -52.18
CA ALA A 154 -38.41 -16.83 -52.39
C ALA A 154 -38.48 -18.32 -52.76
N ILE A 155 -39.05 -19.16 -51.88
CA ILE A 155 -39.03 -20.63 -52.03
C ILE A 155 -40.41 -21.11 -52.49
N THR A 156 -40.43 -21.76 -53.66
CA THR A 156 -41.63 -22.33 -54.25
C THR A 156 -41.91 -23.74 -53.74
N THR A 157 -43.12 -24.25 -53.99
CA THR A 157 -43.55 -25.63 -53.66
C THR A 157 -42.55 -26.70 -54.08
N ASN A 158 -41.82 -26.45 -55.18
CA ASN A 158 -40.92 -27.40 -55.83
C ASN A 158 -39.46 -27.27 -55.33
N GLN A 159 -39.21 -26.37 -54.38
CA GLN A 159 -37.87 -26.03 -53.86
C GLN A 159 -37.70 -26.32 -52.36
N ARG A 160 -38.69 -26.94 -51.69
CA ARG A 160 -38.69 -27.24 -50.25
C ARG A 160 -37.40 -27.92 -49.75
N ASP A 161 -36.85 -28.84 -50.55
CA ASP A 161 -35.64 -29.59 -50.20
C ASP A 161 -34.40 -28.70 -50.03
N GLN A 162 -34.39 -27.48 -50.58
CA GLN A 162 -33.30 -26.51 -50.35
C GLN A 162 -33.16 -26.12 -48.87
N MET A 163 -34.27 -26.05 -48.13
CA MET A 163 -34.25 -25.75 -46.69
C MET A 163 -33.62 -26.90 -45.91
N VAL A 164 -34.04 -28.14 -46.20
CA VAL A 164 -33.52 -29.35 -45.55
C VAL A 164 -32.03 -29.55 -45.91
N SER A 165 -31.66 -29.32 -47.17
CA SER A 165 -30.27 -29.36 -47.66
C SER A 165 -29.38 -28.34 -46.95
N LEU A 166 -29.86 -27.10 -46.72
CA LEU A 166 -29.11 -26.11 -45.95
C LEU A 166 -28.88 -26.58 -44.51
N VAL A 167 -29.93 -27.07 -43.82
CA VAL A 167 -29.77 -27.55 -42.44
C VAL A 167 -28.82 -28.74 -42.37
N ALA A 168 -28.98 -29.74 -43.24
CA ALA A 168 -28.09 -30.90 -43.30
C ALA A 168 -26.62 -30.48 -43.54
N THR A 169 -26.38 -29.51 -44.43
CA THR A 169 -25.04 -28.97 -44.69
C THR A 169 -24.45 -28.27 -43.45
N GLN A 170 -25.25 -27.49 -42.73
CA GLN A 170 -24.79 -26.80 -41.52
C GLN A 170 -24.53 -27.78 -40.37
N LEU A 171 -25.39 -28.78 -40.16
CA LEU A 171 -25.17 -29.85 -39.20
C LEU A 171 -23.88 -30.65 -39.49
N GLN A 172 -23.60 -30.95 -40.76
CA GLN A 172 -22.34 -31.62 -41.19
C GLN A 172 -21.08 -30.74 -41.11
N ASN A 173 -21.22 -29.43 -40.99
CA ASN A 173 -20.10 -28.53 -40.70
C ASN A 173 -19.89 -28.47 -39.17
N ILE A 174 -20.97 -28.28 -38.40
CA ILE A 174 -20.97 -28.25 -36.93
C ILE A 174 -20.41 -29.55 -36.33
N SER A 175 -20.76 -30.72 -36.89
CA SER A 175 -20.27 -32.03 -36.42
C SER A 175 -18.77 -32.26 -36.61
N LYS A 176 -18.02 -31.29 -37.16
CA LYS A 176 -16.57 -31.32 -37.34
C LYS A 176 -15.83 -30.38 -36.38
N ILE A 177 -16.55 -29.64 -35.53
CA ILE A 177 -15.96 -28.83 -34.46
C ILE A 177 -15.44 -29.81 -33.37
N PRO A 178 -14.13 -29.85 -33.09
CA PRO A 178 -13.55 -30.86 -32.20
C PRO A 178 -13.93 -30.67 -30.72
N THR A 179 -14.34 -29.47 -30.34
CA THR A 179 -14.70 -29.08 -28.96
C THR A 179 -16.02 -28.29 -28.96
N PRO A 180 -17.19 -28.96 -29.01
CA PRO A 180 -18.48 -28.28 -29.06
C PRO A 180 -18.78 -27.50 -27.77
N THR A 181 -19.11 -26.22 -27.92
CA THR A 181 -19.43 -25.29 -26.83
C THR A 181 -20.94 -25.13 -26.61
N ALA A 182 -21.37 -24.49 -25.51
CA ALA A 182 -22.78 -24.16 -25.28
C ALA A 182 -23.41 -23.33 -26.43
N ALA A 183 -22.60 -22.49 -27.09
CA ALA A 183 -22.97 -21.80 -28.32
C ALA A 183 -23.30 -22.75 -29.48
N VAL A 184 -22.52 -23.81 -29.67
CA VAL A 184 -22.78 -24.86 -30.69
C VAL A 184 -24.08 -25.60 -30.40
N PHE A 185 -24.33 -26.00 -29.15
CA PHE A 185 -25.60 -26.64 -28.78
C PHE A 185 -26.82 -25.70 -28.94
N SER A 186 -26.64 -24.41 -28.65
CA SER A 186 -27.67 -23.38 -28.88
C SER A 186 -28.01 -23.23 -30.37
N LEU A 187 -27.02 -23.30 -31.25
CA LEU A 187 -27.19 -23.29 -32.70
C LEU A 187 -27.84 -24.58 -33.23
N LEU A 188 -27.44 -25.75 -32.72
CA LEU A 188 -28.08 -27.04 -33.03
C LEU A 188 -29.57 -27.03 -32.67
N ARG A 189 -29.92 -26.44 -31.52
CA ARG A 189 -31.32 -26.25 -31.10
C ARG A 189 -32.11 -25.40 -32.09
N GLU A 190 -31.54 -24.29 -32.57
CA GLU A 190 -32.25 -23.43 -33.55
C GLU A 190 -32.42 -24.08 -34.92
N PHE A 191 -31.46 -24.89 -35.38
CA PHE A 191 -31.67 -25.72 -36.57
C PHE A 191 -32.78 -26.77 -36.35
N GLY A 192 -32.91 -27.34 -35.14
CA GLY A 192 -34.02 -28.20 -34.76
C GLY A 192 -35.38 -27.47 -34.78
N ASN A 193 -35.46 -26.29 -34.15
CA ASN A 193 -36.64 -25.42 -34.14
C ASN A 193 -37.11 -25.10 -35.58
N PHE A 194 -36.16 -24.78 -36.47
CA PHE A 194 -36.44 -24.46 -37.87
C PHE A 194 -37.02 -25.66 -38.64
N LEU A 195 -36.44 -26.86 -38.47
CA LEU A 195 -36.98 -28.09 -39.06
C LEU A 195 -38.39 -28.42 -38.54
N GLU A 196 -38.63 -28.25 -37.24
CA GLU A 196 -39.94 -28.48 -36.63
C GLU A 196 -41.00 -27.51 -37.17
N ALA A 197 -40.68 -26.22 -37.23
CA ALA A 197 -41.58 -25.19 -37.75
C ALA A 197 -41.89 -25.39 -39.24
N ASN A 198 -40.88 -25.73 -40.05
CA ASN A 198 -41.05 -26.05 -41.47
C ASN A 198 -41.94 -27.28 -41.67
N SER A 199 -41.68 -28.37 -40.92
CA SER A 199 -42.51 -29.58 -40.91
C SER A 199 -43.98 -29.28 -40.55
N LYS A 200 -44.21 -28.39 -39.58
CA LYS A 200 -45.54 -27.95 -39.15
C LYS A 200 -46.14 -26.82 -40.00
N ARG A 201 -45.48 -26.40 -41.09
CA ARG A 201 -45.85 -25.26 -41.96
C ARG A 201 -46.19 -23.98 -41.19
N LYS A 202 -45.35 -23.63 -40.21
CA LYS A 202 -45.47 -22.40 -39.41
C LYS A 202 -44.39 -21.39 -39.79
N GLU A 203 -44.61 -20.12 -39.43
CA GLU A 203 -43.50 -19.15 -39.41
C GLU A 203 -42.36 -19.66 -38.51
N TYR A 204 -41.12 -19.42 -38.91
CA TYR A 204 -39.95 -19.60 -38.06
C TYR A 204 -39.17 -18.30 -37.92
N ARG A 205 -38.57 -18.12 -36.74
CA ARG A 205 -37.77 -16.98 -36.35
C ARG A 205 -36.66 -17.46 -35.43
N PHE A 206 -35.43 -17.05 -35.71
CA PHE A 206 -34.30 -17.26 -34.80
C PHE A 206 -34.55 -16.55 -33.47
N SER A 207 -34.49 -17.29 -32.36
CA SER A 207 -34.92 -16.80 -31.03
C SER A 207 -33.85 -16.92 -29.94
N THR A 208 -32.90 -17.83 -30.11
CA THR A 208 -31.85 -18.16 -29.16
C THR A 208 -30.59 -17.38 -29.49
N THR A 209 -30.26 -16.37 -28.67
CA THR A 209 -28.96 -15.70 -28.73
C THR A 209 -27.83 -16.72 -28.54
N ILE A 210 -26.88 -16.78 -29.47
CA ILE A 210 -25.69 -17.63 -29.32
C ILE A 210 -24.74 -16.96 -28.33
N ARG A 211 -24.92 -17.28 -27.05
CA ARG A 211 -24.08 -16.81 -25.95
C ARG A 211 -22.83 -17.68 -25.81
N LEU A 212 -21.69 -17.01 -25.73
CA LEU A 212 -20.39 -17.64 -25.42
C LEU A 212 -20.04 -17.54 -23.93
N PHE A 213 -20.76 -16.70 -23.18
CA PHE A 213 -20.66 -16.55 -21.73
C PHE A 213 -22.07 -16.52 -21.13
N GLU A 214 -22.33 -17.29 -20.09
CA GLU A 214 -23.65 -17.35 -19.45
C GLU A 214 -23.87 -16.28 -18.38
N GLN A 215 -22.79 -15.69 -17.83
CA GLN A 215 -22.82 -14.94 -16.57
C GLN A 215 -22.23 -13.51 -16.63
N LYS A 216 -21.65 -13.09 -17.77
CA LYS A 216 -20.86 -11.85 -17.85
C LYS A 216 -21.66 -10.71 -18.49
N ASN A 217 -22.14 -9.78 -17.66
CA ASN A 217 -22.65 -8.47 -18.09
C ASN A 217 -21.47 -7.57 -18.50
N PHE A 218 -20.96 -7.77 -19.72
CA PHE A 218 -19.94 -6.92 -20.31
C PHE A 218 -20.51 -5.54 -20.67
N ASP A 219 -19.71 -4.49 -20.49
CA ASP A 219 -20.08 -3.15 -20.91
C ASP A 219 -19.86 -3.04 -22.44
N THR A 220 -20.94 -2.78 -23.18
CA THR A 220 -20.97 -2.79 -24.65
C THR A 220 -20.95 -1.37 -25.23
N ARG A 221 -20.45 -1.25 -26.46
CA ARG A 221 -20.46 -0.03 -27.26
C ARG A 221 -20.61 -0.36 -28.74
N LEU A 222 -21.44 0.40 -29.45
CA LEU A 222 -21.59 0.28 -30.90
C LEU A 222 -20.23 0.47 -31.61
N HIS A 223 -19.91 -0.41 -32.55
CA HIS A 223 -18.69 -0.38 -33.35
C HIS A 223 -18.95 -0.06 -34.83
N SER A 224 -19.96 -0.69 -35.45
CA SER A 224 -20.32 -0.43 -36.84
C SER A 224 -21.78 -0.75 -37.16
N ILE A 225 -22.34 -0.08 -38.17
CA ILE A 225 -23.66 -0.39 -38.72
C ILE A 225 -23.52 -0.66 -40.22
N LYS A 226 -24.25 -1.67 -40.71
CA LYS A 226 -24.56 -1.84 -42.13
C LYS A 226 -26.07 -1.87 -42.35
N ILE A 227 -26.56 -1.24 -43.42
CA ILE A 227 -27.97 -1.27 -43.82
C ILE A 227 -28.06 -1.90 -45.20
N TYR A 228 -28.80 -3.00 -45.26
CA TYR A 228 -29.14 -3.70 -46.49
C TYR A 228 -30.60 -3.42 -46.82
N ALA A 229 -30.87 -2.96 -48.03
CA ALA A 229 -32.22 -2.85 -48.56
C ALA A 229 -32.54 -4.08 -49.41
N LEU A 230 -33.78 -4.55 -49.35
CA LEU A 230 -34.25 -5.70 -50.12
C LEU A 230 -35.09 -5.22 -51.29
N ASN A 231 -34.67 -5.54 -52.51
CA ASN A 231 -35.27 -5.06 -53.75
C ASN A 231 -35.34 -6.15 -54.84
N THR A 232 -36.12 -5.90 -55.87
CA THR A 232 -36.11 -6.64 -57.14
C THR A 232 -35.49 -5.77 -58.23
N GLU A 233 -35.29 -6.31 -59.43
CA GLU A 233 -34.91 -5.50 -60.61
C GLU A 233 -36.04 -4.56 -61.06
N ASN A 234 -37.30 -4.87 -60.71
CA ASN A 234 -38.47 -4.03 -60.96
C ASN A 234 -38.68 -2.93 -59.88
N SER A 235 -37.95 -2.99 -58.76
CA SER A 235 -38.08 -2.02 -57.67
C SER A 235 -37.52 -0.65 -58.05
N ARG A 236 -38.12 0.42 -57.50
CA ARG A 236 -37.59 1.78 -57.67
C ARG A 236 -36.19 1.92 -57.03
N PRO A 237 -35.28 2.74 -57.61
CA PRO A 237 -33.98 3.02 -57.01
C PRO A 237 -34.09 3.49 -55.56
N ILE A 238 -33.42 2.76 -54.67
CA ILE A 238 -33.48 3.02 -53.23
C ILE A 238 -32.51 4.14 -52.86
N LEU A 239 -33.08 5.25 -52.37
CA LEU A 239 -32.38 6.37 -51.76
C LEU A 239 -32.73 6.39 -50.26
N LEU A 240 -31.71 6.42 -49.42
CA LEU A 240 -31.82 6.45 -47.95
C LEU A 240 -31.12 7.71 -47.45
N ASN A 241 -31.82 8.55 -46.69
CA ASN A 241 -31.13 9.58 -45.90
C ASN A 241 -30.52 8.89 -44.68
N THR A 242 -29.21 9.05 -44.51
CA THR A 242 -28.43 8.49 -43.40
C THR A 242 -27.67 9.56 -42.62
N GLU A 243 -27.86 10.85 -42.90
CA GLU A 243 -27.17 11.97 -42.25
C GLU A 243 -27.46 12.01 -40.75
N VAL A 244 -28.74 11.85 -40.38
CA VAL A 244 -29.19 11.81 -38.97
C VAL A 244 -28.57 10.62 -38.23
N LEU A 245 -28.56 9.43 -38.86
CA LEU A 245 -27.94 8.23 -38.28
C LEU A 245 -26.42 8.39 -38.13
N LYS A 246 -25.74 8.97 -39.12
CA LYS A 246 -24.30 9.23 -39.09
C LYS A 246 -23.95 10.25 -37.99
N ALA A 247 -24.73 11.32 -37.85
CA ALA A 247 -24.56 12.29 -36.78
C ALA A 247 -24.77 11.67 -35.39
N PHE A 248 -25.80 10.84 -35.22
CA PHE A 248 -26.07 10.09 -33.98
C PHE A 248 -24.92 9.14 -33.62
N ILE A 249 -24.37 8.41 -34.60
CA ILE A 249 -23.18 7.56 -34.44
C ILE A 249 -21.96 8.38 -33.99
N ASP A 250 -21.69 9.51 -34.64
CA ASP A 250 -20.49 10.31 -34.41
C ASP A 250 -20.53 11.11 -33.09
N THR A 251 -21.72 11.45 -32.57
CA THR A 251 -21.87 12.31 -31.38
C THR A 251 -22.26 11.58 -30.09
N SER A 252 -22.85 10.38 -30.18
CA SER A 252 -23.30 9.66 -28.97
C SER A 252 -22.14 9.07 -28.17
N ALA A 253 -22.06 9.41 -26.88
CA ALA A 253 -21.04 8.90 -25.99
C ALA A 253 -21.15 7.38 -25.73
N ASN A 254 -22.36 6.80 -25.79
CA ASN A 254 -22.56 5.36 -25.98
C ASN A 254 -23.95 5.10 -26.62
N PRO A 255 -24.07 4.99 -27.96
CA PRO A 255 -25.35 4.80 -28.62
C PRO A 255 -25.82 3.33 -28.50
N ASP A 256 -26.78 3.09 -27.62
CA ASP A 256 -27.65 1.92 -27.75
C ASP A 256 -28.67 2.17 -28.88
N ILE A 257 -28.98 1.13 -29.65
CA ILE A 257 -29.85 1.22 -30.81
C ILE A 257 -31.03 0.28 -30.64
N THR A 258 -32.22 0.87 -30.73
CA THR A 258 -33.50 0.17 -30.80
C THR A 258 -34.08 0.30 -32.21
N ARG A 259 -35.03 -0.58 -32.52
CA ARG A 259 -35.80 -0.55 -33.75
C ARG A 259 -36.54 0.77 -33.97
N GLU A 260 -37.10 1.36 -32.92
CA GLU A 260 -37.80 2.65 -32.98
C GLU A 260 -36.83 3.78 -33.38
N SER A 261 -35.63 3.80 -32.80
CA SER A 261 -34.64 4.84 -33.12
C SER A 261 -34.17 4.72 -34.58
N LEU A 262 -33.96 3.51 -35.10
CA LEU A 262 -33.66 3.27 -36.52
C LEU A 262 -34.80 3.70 -37.46
N VAL A 263 -36.05 3.37 -37.12
CA VAL A 263 -37.23 3.78 -37.93
C VAL A 263 -37.39 5.29 -37.97
N GLN A 264 -37.13 5.98 -36.84
CA GLN A 264 -37.15 7.45 -36.78
C GLN A 264 -36.01 8.09 -37.56
N MET A 265 -34.76 7.64 -37.34
CA MET A 265 -33.57 8.24 -37.98
C MET A 265 -33.50 8.02 -39.49
N LEU A 266 -34.02 6.89 -40.01
CA LEU A 266 -33.97 6.57 -41.44
C LEU A 266 -35.20 7.09 -42.21
N GLY A 267 -36.35 7.26 -41.55
CA GLY A 267 -37.61 7.73 -42.13
C GLY A 267 -38.22 6.87 -43.26
N TYR A 268 -37.52 5.82 -43.68
CA TYR A 268 -37.77 5.07 -44.91
C TYR A 268 -38.84 3.98 -44.74
N LYS A 269 -39.82 3.94 -45.64
CA LYS A 269 -41.02 3.06 -45.55
C LYS A 269 -41.41 2.35 -46.87
N GLN A 270 -40.55 2.38 -47.89
CA GLN A 270 -40.91 1.92 -49.25
C GLN A 270 -40.69 0.43 -49.51
N TYR A 271 -39.69 -0.16 -48.86
CA TYR A 271 -39.26 -1.55 -48.99
C TYR A 271 -38.69 -2.05 -47.64
N PRO A 272 -38.59 -3.37 -47.42
CA PRO A 272 -37.94 -3.93 -46.23
C PRO A 272 -36.46 -3.54 -46.14
N LEU A 273 -35.99 -3.27 -44.92
CA LEU A 273 -34.57 -3.06 -44.62
C LEU A 273 -34.12 -4.06 -43.56
N ILE A 274 -32.88 -4.53 -43.69
CA ILE A 274 -32.17 -5.30 -42.66
C ILE A 274 -30.99 -4.47 -42.19
N VAL A 275 -30.99 -4.10 -40.91
CA VAL A 275 -29.90 -3.37 -40.27
C VAL A 275 -29.07 -4.35 -39.45
N VAL A 276 -27.76 -4.33 -39.62
CA VAL A 276 -26.80 -5.13 -38.86
C VAL A 276 -25.96 -4.17 -38.03
N ALA A 277 -26.10 -4.24 -36.70
CA ALA A 277 -25.33 -3.44 -35.76
C ALA A 277 -24.35 -4.35 -34.99
N ASN A 278 -23.07 -4.04 -35.13
CA ASN A 278 -21.97 -4.70 -34.42
C ASN A 278 -21.59 -3.86 -33.21
N TYR A 279 -21.48 -4.50 -32.04
CA TYR A 279 -21.08 -3.90 -30.77
C TYR A 279 -19.79 -4.54 -30.29
N LYS A 280 -18.79 -3.75 -29.90
CA LYS A 280 -17.64 -4.26 -29.14
C LYS A 280 -17.98 -4.25 -27.65
N SER A 281 -17.43 -5.22 -26.90
CA SER A 281 -17.61 -5.31 -25.44
C SER A 281 -16.26 -5.37 -24.73
N LEU A 282 -16.16 -4.68 -23.60
CA LEU A 282 -14.99 -4.71 -22.73
C LEU A 282 -14.81 -6.09 -22.08
N TYR A 283 -13.57 -6.54 -21.90
CA TYR A 283 -13.28 -7.61 -20.94
C TYR A 283 -13.60 -7.12 -19.54
N LYS A 284 -14.49 -7.83 -18.83
CA LYS A 284 -14.89 -7.50 -17.47
C LYS A 284 -14.45 -8.61 -16.53
N MET A 285 -13.61 -8.23 -15.57
CA MET A 285 -13.20 -9.12 -14.51
C MET A 285 -14.36 -9.32 -13.52
N GLU A 286 -14.54 -10.54 -13.03
CA GLU A 286 -15.43 -10.81 -11.90
C GLU A 286 -14.83 -10.18 -10.64
N GLN A 287 -15.56 -9.24 -10.05
CA GLN A 287 -15.20 -8.55 -8.80
C GLN A 287 -15.23 -9.53 -7.63
N ILE A 288 -14.29 -9.40 -6.69
CA ILE A 288 -14.22 -10.27 -5.50
C ILE A 288 -14.10 -9.39 -4.24
N ARG A 289 -14.91 -9.69 -3.23
CA ARG A 289 -14.83 -9.04 -1.92
C ARG A 289 -13.76 -9.68 -1.03
N GLY A 290 -13.19 -8.91 -0.11
CA GLY A 290 -12.08 -9.37 0.74
C GLY A 290 -12.38 -10.62 1.59
N ASP A 291 -13.65 -10.84 1.95
CA ASP A 291 -14.14 -12.01 2.68
C ASP A 291 -14.24 -13.24 1.77
N GLU A 292 -14.75 -13.08 0.54
CA GLU A 292 -14.91 -14.13 -0.47
C GLU A 292 -13.59 -14.77 -0.93
N VAL A 293 -12.46 -14.09 -0.77
CA VAL A 293 -11.13 -14.64 -1.09
C VAL A 293 -10.73 -15.73 -0.08
N ASN A 294 -10.75 -16.98 -0.55
CA ASN A 294 -10.25 -18.17 0.13
C ASN A 294 -9.73 -19.17 -0.92
N GLN A 295 -8.95 -20.17 -0.50
CA GLN A 295 -8.30 -21.13 -1.41
C GLN A 295 -9.29 -21.86 -2.33
N SER A 296 -10.46 -22.29 -1.83
CA SER A 296 -11.47 -22.99 -2.64
C SER A 296 -12.01 -22.12 -3.78
N ASN A 297 -12.23 -20.82 -3.52
CA ASN A 297 -12.70 -19.88 -4.55
C ASN A 297 -11.59 -19.50 -5.53
N ILE A 298 -10.34 -19.41 -5.08
CA ILE A 298 -9.16 -19.22 -5.94
C ILE A 298 -8.99 -20.41 -6.90
N ASP A 299 -9.09 -21.65 -6.41
CA ASP A 299 -8.94 -22.85 -7.26
C ASP A 299 -10.09 -23.02 -8.25
N LYS A 300 -11.35 -22.72 -7.85
CA LYS A 300 -12.49 -22.64 -8.78
C LYS A 300 -12.23 -21.61 -9.89
N ARG A 301 -11.75 -20.41 -9.53
CA ARG A 301 -11.43 -19.36 -10.50
C ARG A 301 -10.31 -19.78 -11.45
N LYS A 302 -9.24 -20.40 -10.93
CA LYS A 302 -8.14 -20.94 -11.72
C LYS A 302 -8.63 -21.96 -12.76
N LEU A 303 -9.45 -22.93 -12.35
CA LEU A 303 -10.03 -23.92 -13.25
C LEU A 303 -10.92 -23.26 -14.32
N ARG A 304 -11.74 -22.27 -13.94
CA ARG A 304 -12.56 -21.49 -14.89
C ARG A 304 -11.67 -20.76 -15.90
N ILE A 305 -10.66 -20.01 -15.46
CA ILE A 305 -9.77 -19.23 -16.33
C ILE A 305 -8.93 -20.13 -17.26
N GLU A 306 -8.46 -21.28 -16.78
CA GLU A 306 -7.81 -22.27 -17.63
C GLU A 306 -8.76 -22.84 -18.71
N ASN A 307 -10.03 -23.03 -18.38
CA ASN A 307 -11.03 -23.49 -19.34
C ASN A 307 -11.46 -22.39 -20.32
N ASP A 308 -11.71 -21.16 -19.85
CA ASP A 308 -11.93 -19.97 -20.69
C ASP A 308 -10.78 -19.82 -21.72
N PHE A 309 -9.52 -20.04 -21.30
CA PHE A 309 -8.38 -20.00 -22.23
C PHE A 309 -8.35 -21.19 -23.21
N LYS A 310 -8.52 -22.43 -22.73
CA LYS A 310 -8.53 -23.65 -23.57
C LYS A 310 -9.67 -23.65 -24.60
N SER A 311 -10.84 -23.12 -24.24
CA SER A 311 -12.00 -22.95 -25.12
C SER A 311 -11.91 -21.71 -26.02
N GLY A 312 -10.80 -20.96 -25.97
CA GLY A 312 -10.60 -19.79 -26.82
C GLY A 312 -11.56 -18.64 -26.52
N LEU A 313 -11.95 -18.44 -25.25
CA LEU A 313 -12.81 -17.34 -24.77
C LEU A 313 -12.04 -16.13 -24.21
N ILE A 314 -10.76 -16.29 -23.84
CA ILE A 314 -9.87 -15.18 -23.44
C ILE A 314 -8.54 -15.25 -24.19
N ASN A 315 -7.99 -14.08 -24.54
CA ASN A 315 -6.69 -14.02 -25.22
C ASN A 315 -5.53 -14.34 -24.26
N ALA A 316 -4.37 -14.70 -24.84
CA ALA A 316 -3.19 -15.12 -24.07
C ALA A 316 -2.64 -14.04 -23.11
N GLU A 317 -2.90 -12.76 -23.38
CA GLU A 317 -2.45 -11.65 -22.51
C GLU A 317 -3.35 -11.49 -21.28
N THR A 318 -4.66 -11.57 -21.47
CA THR A 318 -5.66 -11.56 -20.38
C THR A 318 -5.52 -12.79 -19.50
N TYR A 319 -5.20 -13.95 -20.10
CA TYR A 319 -4.87 -15.18 -19.37
C TYR A 319 -3.62 -15.02 -18.49
N ARG A 320 -2.59 -14.25 -18.91
CA ARG A 320 -1.44 -13.93 -18.04
C ARG A 320 -1.88 -13.04 -16.86
N GLN A 321 -2.62 -11.97 -17.13
CA GLN A 321 -3.06 -11.03 -16.10
C GLN A 321 -3.99 -11.67 -15.07
N GLU A 322 -4.91 -12.56 -15.49
CA GLU A 322 -5.70 -13.39 -14.55
C GLU A 322 -4.82 -14.33 -13.72
N LYS A 323 -3.77 -14.95 -14.30
CA LYS A 323 -2.85 -15.82 -13.53
C LYS A 323 -2.03 -15.06 -12.51
N ASP A 324 -1.55 -13.87 -12.86
CA ASP A 324 -0.86 -12.99 -11.93
C ASP A 324 -1.80 -12.48 -10.83
N PHE A 325 -3.08 -12.23 -11.15
CA PHE A 325 -4.10 -11.86 -10.17
C PHE A 325 -4.48 -13.03 -9.26
N ILE A 326 -4.59 -14.25 -9.79
CA ILE A 326 -4.78 -15.49 -9.00
C ILE A 326 -3.59 -15.71 -8.04
N SER A 327 -2.36 -15.46 -8.49
CA SER A 327 -1.16 -15.51 -7.63
C SER A 327 -1.26 -14.48 -6.49
N PHE A 328 -1.64 -13.24 -6.82
CA PHE A 328 -1.84 -12.16 -5.85
C PHE A 328 -2.96 -12.42 -4.83
N LEU A 329 -4.10 -12.97 -5.28
CA LEU A 329 -5.17 -13.46 -4.40
C LEU A 329 -4.70 -14.58 -3.47
N THR A 330 -3.78 -15.44 -3.93
CA THR A 330 -3.19 -16.50 -3.10
C THR A 330 -2.30 -15.92 -2.00
N VAL A 331 -1.49 -14.89 -2.30
CA VAL A 331 -0.72 -14.15 -1.28
C VAL A 331 -1.66 -13.45 -0.27
N PHE A 332 -2.76 -12.85 -0.74
CA PHE A 332 -3.75 -12.22 0.15
C PHE A 332 -4.49 -13.24 1.04
N ALA A 333 -4.87 -14.41 0.52
CA ALA A 333 -5.45 -15.49 1.31
C ALA A 333 -4.49 -15.99 2.39
N ASN A 334 -3.20 -16.14 2.06
CA ASN A 334 -2.17 -16.48 3.04
C ASN A 334 -2.00 -15.40 4.12
N LEU A 335 -2.07 -14.11 3.76
CA LEU A 335 -2.06 -13.01 4.73
C LEU A 335 -3.29 -13.06 5.67
N LYS A 336 -4.49 -13.34 5.16
CA LYS A 336 -5.69 -13.57 6.01
C LYS A 336 -5.45 -14.68 7.03
N ASN A 337 -4.97 -15.84 6.58
CA ASN A 337 -4.64 -16.97 7.45
C ASN A 337 -3.60 -16.60 8.53
N MET A 338 -2.60 -15.78 8.20
CA MET A 338 -1.60 -15.29 9.16
C MET A 338 -2.21 -14.36 10.21
N MET A 339 -3.11 -13.46 9.82
CA MET A 339 -3.82 -12.56 10.74
C MET A 339 -4.80 -13.32 11.64
N GLU A 340 -5.49 -14.34 11.13
CA GLU A 340 -6.37 -15.23 11.92
C GLU A 340 -5.58 -16.00 12.99
N VAL A 341 -4.46 -16.63 12.61
CA VAL A 341 -3.55 -17.33 13.56
C VAL A 341 -2.97 -16.36 14.59
N TYR A 342 -2.61 -15.14 14.18
CA TYR A 342 -2.20 -14.09 15.12
C TYR A 342 -3.33 -13.71 16.09
N SER A 343 -4.56 -13.51 15.62
CA SER A 343 -5.71 -13.13 16.47
C SER A 343 -6.03 -14.20 17.51
N LEU A 344 -5.89 -15.48 17.15
CA LEU A 344 -6.00 -16.60 18.09
C LEU A 344 -4.89 -16.54 19.16
N ASN A 345 -3.62 -16.40 18.76
CA ASN A 345 -2.50 -16.28 19.69
C ASN A 345 -2.63 -15.06 20.62
N PHE A 346 -3.16 -13.95 20.11
CA PHE A 346 -3.43 -12.73 20.88
C PHE A 346 -4.50 -12.94 21.95
N ARG A 347 -5.62 -13.59 21.60
CA ARG A 347 -6.66 -13.98 22.57
C ARG A 347 -6.17 -15.00 23.60
N MET A 348 -5.19 -15.83 23.25
CA MET A 348 -4.53 -16.77 24.17
C MET A 348 -3.42 -16.14 25.03
N GLY A 349 -3.06 -14.87 24.81
CA GLY A 349 -2.16 -14.12 25.69
C GLY A 349 -0.69 -14.56 25.70
N ASN A 350 -0.23 -15.38 24.74
CA ASN A 350 1.15 -15.88 24.69
C ASN A 350 2.08 -14.88 23.97
N PRO A 351 3.01 -14.17 24.66
CA PRO A 351 3.78 -13.09 24.06
C PRO A 351 4.68 -13.53 22.90
N ASP A 352 5.29 -14.71 22.99
CA ASP A 352 6.15 -15.23 21.93
C ASP A 352 5.34 -15.69 20.71
N ALA A 353 4.14 -16.27 20.92
CA ALA A 353 3.26 -16.65 19.82
C ALA A 353 2.63 -15.42 19.11
N ILE A 354 2.35 -14.36 19.86
CA ILE A 354 1.93 -13.03 19.37
C ILE A 354 3.04 -12.41 18.51
N THR A 355 4.26 -12.34 19.06
CA THR A 355 5.45 -11.77 18.40
C THR A 355 5.78 -12.48 17.09
N ASN A 356 5.81 -13.83 17.10
CA ASN A 356 6.03 -14.63 15.90
C ASN A 356 4.86 -14.56 14.89
N GLY A 357 3.63 -14.34 15.35
CA GLY A 357 2.47 -14.08 14.49
C GLY A 357 2.61 -12.77 13.72
N LEU A 358 2.97 -11.69 14.42
CA LEU A 358 3.20 -10.36 13.83
C LEU A 358 4.35 -10.36 12.81
N ILE A 359 5.43 -11.12 13.04
CA ILE A 359 6.51 -11.29 12.04
C ILE A 359 5.96 -11.91 10.75
N LYS A 360 5.11 -12.95 10.84
CA LYS A 360 4.49 -13.56 9.64
C LYS A 360 3.55 -12.60 8.92
N VAL A 361 2.73 -11.85 9.67
CA VAL A 361 1.83 -10.82 9.10
C VAL A 361 2.63 -9.71 8.40
N MET A 362 3.73 -9.24 9.00
CA MET A 362 4.66 -8.29 8.39
C MET A 362 5.20 -8.82 7.05
N GLN A 363 5.65 -10.07 7.01
CA GLN A 363 6.17 -10.72 5.80
C GLN A 363 5.10 -10.85 4.71
N GLY A 364 3.91 -11.39 5.06
CA GLY A 364 2.80 -11.55 4.11
C GLY A 364 2.30 -10.21 3.55
N TYR A 365 2.25 -9.16 4.37
CA TYR A 365 1.81 -7.84 3.90
C TYR A 365 2.87 -7.15 3.03
N ARG A 366 4.18 -7.28 3.35
CA ARG A 366 5.25 -6.83 2.47
C ARG A 366 5.23 -7.57 1.13
N GLN A 367 5.05 -8.89 1.14
CA GLN A 367 4.96 -9.71 -0.07
C GLN A 367 3.79 -9.26 -0.96
N LEU A 368 2.62 -9.01 -0.37
CA LEU A 368 1.44 -8.53 -1.09
C LEU A 368 1.70 -7.17 -1.77
N LEU A 369 2.28 -6.20 -1.05
CA LEU A 369 2.61 -4.89 -1.60
C LEU A 369 3.66 -4.97 -2.73
N LYS A 370 4.71 -5.78 -2.54
CA LYS A 370 5.77 -5.97 -3.55
C LYS A 370 5.25 -6.66 -4.82
N LEU A 371 4.35 -7.64 -4.68
CA LEU A 371 3.74 -8.30 -5.84
C LEU A 371 2.82 -7.35 -6.61
N TYR A 372 2.10 -6.45 -5.93
CA TYR A 372 1.38 -5.38 -6.62
C TYR A 372 2.33 -4.42 -7.35
N ASP A 373 3.41 -3.98 -6.71
CA ASP A 373 4.42 -3.11 -7.33
C ASP A 373 5.05 -3.72 -8.59
N GLU A 374 5.35 -5.03 -8.56
CA GLU A 374 5.87 -5.78 -9.70
C GLU A 374 4.87 -5.83 -10.85
N VAL A 375 3.61 -6.17 -10.57
CA VAL A 375 2.53 -6.23 -11.57
C VAL A 375 2.24 -4.86 -12.16
N GLU A 376 2.16 -3.80 -11.34
CA GLU A 376 1.96 -2.43 -11.82
C GLU A 376 3.12 -1.99 -12.71
N TYR A 377 4.37 -2.29 -12.34
CA TYR A 377 5.53 -2.00 -13.19
C TYR A 377 5.50 -2.77 -14.52
N LYS A 378 5.18 -4.07 -14.47
CA LYS A 378 5.11 -5.02 -15.60
C LYS A 378 4.05 -4.61 -16.64
N TYR A 379 2.90 -4.10 -16.19
CA TYR A 379 1.75 -3.79 -17.04
C TYR A 379 1.43 -2.28 -17.16
N ARG A 380 2.33 -1.38 -16.74
CA ARG A 380 2.15 0.08 -16.72
C ARG A 380 1.68 0.74 -18.03
N THR A 381 1.88 0.10 -19.18
CA THR A 381 1.44 0.57 -20.51
C THR A 381 0.31 -0.27 -21.13
N ASN A 382 -0.16 -1.33 -20.45
CA ASN A 382 -1.21 -2.20 -20.96
C ASN A 382 -2.59 -1.63 -20.59
N SER A 383 -3.38 -1.26 -21.61
CA SER A 383 -4.68 -0.62 -21.38
C SER A 383 -5.71 -1.55 -20.72
N THR A 384 -5.63 -2.86 -20.95
CA THR A 384 -6.45 -3.86 -20.23
C THR A 384 -6.11 -3.92 -18.74
N PHE A 385 -4.83 -3.83 -18.38
CA PHE A 385 -4.43 -3.73 -16.97
C PHE A 385 -4.93 -2.42 -16.34
N LEU A 386 -4.69 -1.28 -17.00
CA LEU A 386 -5.01 0.04 -16.48
C LEU A 386 -6.53 0.27 -16.30
N ALA A 387 -7.35 -0.21 -17.23
CA ALA A 387 -8.80 0.00 -17.21
C ALA A 387 -9.57 -1.07 -16.41
N VAL A 388 -9.07 -2.31 -16.34
CA VAL A 388 -9.80 -3.44 -15.73
C VAL A 388 -9.10 -3.93 -14.47
N PHE A 389 -7.89 -4.49 -14.58
CA PHE A 389 -7.28 -5.23 -13.46
C PHE A 389 -6.86 -4.33 -12.31
N LYS A 390 -6.27 -3.16 -12.59
CA LYS A 390 -5.66 -2.28 -11.57
C LYS A 390 -6.63 -1.86 -10.46
N SER A 391 -7.90 -1.62 -10.78
CA SER A 391 -8.93 -1.26 -9.78
C SER A 391 -9.17 -2.40 -8.77
N GLU A 392 -9.26 -3.64 -9.24
CA GLU A 392 -9.52 -4.81 -8.41
C GLU A 392 -8.29 -5.20 -7.56
N TYR A 393 -7.06 -5.08 -8.09
CA TYR A 393 -5.84 -5.15 -7.28
C TYR A 393 -5.85 -4.11 -6.14
N THR A 394 -6.24 -2.87 -6.46
CA THR A 394 -6.35 -1.77 -5.47
C THR A 394 -7.44 -2.05 -4.44
N SER A 395 -8.56 -2.65 -4.85
CA SER A 395 -9.67 -3.09 -3.98
C SER A 395 -9.18 -4.12 -2.94
N ILE A 396 -8.46 -5.16 -3.38
CA ILE A 396 -7.87 -6.18 -2.49
C ILE A 396 -6.81 -5.59 -1.55
N LEU A 397 -5.95 -4.65 -2.01
CA LEU A 397 -5.07 -3.90 -1.11
C LEU A 397 -5.85 -3.04 -0.09
N GLY A 398 -7.02 -2.53 -0.48
CA GLY A 398 -7.98 -1.87 0.40
C GLY A 398 -8.46 -2.80 1.51
N PHE A 399 -8.95 -3.99 1.18
CA PHE A 399 -9.39 -4.99 2.16
C PHE A 399 -8.23 -5.44 3.09
N ALA A 400 -7.04 -5.71 2.56
CA ALA A 400 -5.85 -6.01 3.37
C ALA A 400 -5.50 -4.84 4.31
N SER A 401 -5.64 -3.60 3.84
CA SER A 401 -5.43 -2.39 4.63
C SER A 401 -6.55 -2.15 5.66
N LEU A 402 -7.72 -2.79 5.55
CA LEU A 402 -8.80 -2.72 6.54
C LEU A 402 -8.62 -3.76 7.65
N TYR A 403 -8.36 -5.03 7.30
CA TYR A 403 -8.12 -6.10 8.30
C TYR A 403 -6.88 -5.83 9.19
N LEU A 404 -5.94 -5.03 8.70
CA LEU A 404 -4.80 -4.54 9.47
C LEU A 404 -5.09 -3.31 10.35
N GLU A 405 -6.35 -2.92 10.54
CA GLU A 405 -6.78 -1.91 11.54
C GLU A 405 -7.49 -2.54 12.76
N ASP A 406 -7.73 -3.86 12.75
CA ASP A 406 -8.50 -4.59 13.79
C ASP A 406 -7.92 -4.42 15.21
N ASP A 407 -6.59 -4.29 15.35
CA ASP A 407 -5.95 -3.92 16.61
C ASP A 407 -4.68 -3.07 16.42
N GLN A 408 -4.16 -2.52 17.52
CA GLN A 408 -3.02 -1.59 17.52
C GLN A 408 -1.72 -2.21 16.98
N ASN A 409 -1.43 -3.49 17.26
CA ASN A 409 -0.21 -4.13 16.77
C ASN A 409 -0.27 -4.37 15.25
N LEU A 410 -1.43 -4.81 14.73
CA LEU A 410 -1.66 -4.92 13.29
C LEU A 410 -1.55 -3.56 12.60
N LYS A 411 -2.11 -2.50 13.22
CA LYS A 411 -2.05 -1.12 12.73
C LYS A 411 -0.62 -0.56 12.69
N GLN A 412 0.18 -0.80 13.72
CA GLN A 412 1.58 -0.41 13.73
C GLN A 412 2.41 -1.26 12.75
N THR A 413 2.15 -2.57 12.63
CA THR A 413 2.76 -3.45 11.62
C THR A 413 2.50 -2.93 10.21
N LYS A 414 1.26 -2.52 9.92
CA LYS A 414 0.87 -1.87 8.65
C LYS A 414 1.61 -0.56 8.40
N SER A 415 1.77 0.30 9.41
CA SER A 415 2.56 1.55 9.29
C SER A 415 4.03 1.23 9.01
N MET A 416 4.64 0.37 9.83
CA MET A 416 6.03 -0.11 9.69
C MET A 416 6.30 -0.68 8.30
N VAL A 417 5.45 -1.59 7.80
CA VAL A 417 5.62 -2.20 6.47
C VAL A 417 5.44 -1.18 5.34
N LYS A 418 4.45 -0.27 5.41
CA LYS A 418 4.30 0.79 4.40
C LYS A 418 5.51 1.73 4.38
N THR A 419 6.04 2.10 5.55
CA THR A 419 7.26 2.90 5.67
C THR A 419 8.46 2.16 5.08
N MET A 420 8.68 0.89 5.45
CA MET A 420 9.76 0.05 4.93
C MET A 420 9.73 -0.03 3.40
N VAL A 421 8.57 -0.36 2.81
CA VAL A 421 8.41 -0.48 1.35
C VAL A 421 8.58 0.87 0.64
N SER A 422 8.20 1.98 1.26
CA SER A 422 8.45 3.32 0.71
C SER A 422 9.94 3.67 0.72
N LEU A 423 10.66 3.38 1.80
CA LEU A 423 12.10 3.61 1.92
C LEU A 423 12.92 2.65 1.04
N GLU A 424 12.41 1.45 0.75
CA GLU A 424 12.98 0.54 -0.26
C GLU A 424 12.85 1.07 -1.70
N LYS A 425 11.88 1.94 -1.99
CA LYS A 425 11.70 2.52 -3.34
C LYS A 425 12.61 3.72 -3.58
N ASP A 426 12.64 4.66 -2.63
CA ASP A 426 13.39 5.92 -2.77
C ASP A 426 13.64 6.55 -1.38
N MET A 427 14.83 6.33 -0.80
CA MET A 427 15.19 6.86 0.52
C MET A 427 15.62 8.33 0.45
N LYS A 428 14.64 9.24 0.40
CA LYS A 428 14.88 10.70 0.36
C LYS A 428 15.29 11.28 1.71
N LEU A 429 16.56 11.11 2.06
CA LEU A 429 17.22 11.75 3.22
C LEU A 429 17.40 13.27 3.00
N VAL A 430 16.28 14.01 2.98
CA VAL A 430 16.24 15.46 2.71
C VAL A 430 15.63 16.22 3.88
N ASP A 431 14.47 15.78 4.39
CA ASP A 431 13.77 16.40 5.51
C ASP A 431 13.93 15.56 6.80
N PRO A 432 14.59 16.08 7.85
CA PRO A 432 14.67 15.42 9.14
C PRO A 432 13.32 15.13 9.80
N TYR A 433 12.26 15.93 9.54
CA TYR A 433 10.94 15.68 10.11
C TYR A 433 10.27 14.44 9.49
N VAL A 434 10.39 14.26 8.16
CA VAL A 434 10.01 13.01 7.50
C VAL A 434 10.83 11.84 8.03
N CYS A 435 12.14 12.02 8.24
CA CYS A 435 13.01 10.97 8.79
C CYS A 435 12.60 10.54 10.21
N GLU A 436 12.30 11.47 11.12
CA GLU A 436 11.78 11.17 12.47
C GLU A 436 10.44 10.41 12.42
N ASN A 437 9.52 10.82 11.53
CA ASN A 437 8.22 10.15 11.39
C ASN A 437 8.33 8.74 10.77
N SER A 438 9.24 8.56 9.80
CA SER A 438 9.57 7.24 9.26
C SER A 438 10.21 6.36 10.34
N LEU A 439 11.19 6.90 11.08
CA LEU A 439 11.85 6.19 12.18
C LEU A 439 10.85 5.79 13.27
N ARG A 440 9.87 6.63 13.61
CA ARG A 440 8.81 6.28 14.57
C ARG A 440 7.97 5.08 14.12
N SER A 441 7.68 4.97 12.82
CA SER A 441 6.96 3.81 12.26
C SER A 441 7.83 2.56 12.21
N LEU A 442 9.13 2.70 11.90
CA LEU A 442 10.06 1.57 11.94
C LEU A 442 10.32 1.07 13.37
N ARG A 443 10.41 1.97 14.36
CA ARG A 443 10.66 1.66 15.79
C ARG A 443 9.59 0.80 16.47
N PHE A 444 8.45 0.54 15.83
CA PHE A 444 7.57 -0.56 16.25
C PHE A 444 8.31 -1.92 16.23
N SER A 445 9.38 -2.05 15.45
CA SER A 445 10.24 -3.24 15.42
C SER A 445 10.80 -3.64 16.79
N ASP A 446 10.90 -2.71 17.72
CA ASP A 446 11.51 -2.94 19.03
C ASP A 446 10.62 -3.83 19.95
N ILE A 447 9.39 -4.17 19.51
CA ILE A 447 8.57 -5.23 20.11
C ILE A 447 9.11 -6.64 19.82
N PHE A 448 9.87 -6.82 18.73
CA PHE A 448 10.40 -8.12 18.33
C PHE A 448 11.75 -8.39 19.00
N LYS A 449 11.99 -9.66 19.39
CA LYS A 449 13.32 -10.10 19.80
C LYS A 449 14.30 -9.86 18.65
N ARG A 450 15.39 -9.12 18.92
CA ARG A 450 16.37 -8.70 17.90
C ARG A 450 16.91 -9.87 17.07
N SER A 451 17.19 -11.01 17.70
CA SER A 451 17.62 -12.23 17.01
C SER A 451 16.58 -12.78 16.03
N SER A 452 15.28 -12.60 16.29
CA SER A 452 14.21 -12.97 15.36
C SER A 452 14.10 -12.01 14.18
N LEU A 453 14.43 -10.72 14.36
CA LEU A 453 14.54 -9.77 13.24
C LEU A 453 15.74 -10.11 12.36
N GLU A 454 16.92 -10.34 12.95
CA GLU A 454 18.16 -10.63 12.25
C GLU A 454 18.11 -11.95 11.44
N GLN A 455 17.21 -12.88 11.81
CA GLN A 455 16.89 -14.10 11.05
C GLN A 455 15.98 -13.88 9.83
N THR A 456 15.41 -12.69 9.63
CA THR A 456 14.48 -12.39 8.52
C THR A 456 15.02 -11.31 7.60
N LEU A 457 14.73 -11.42 6.30
CA LEU A 457 15.08 -10.38 5.32
C LEU A 457 14.43 -9.04 5.68
N GLU A 458 13.16 -9.07 6.08
CA GLU A 458 12.39 -7.91 6.53
C GLU A 458 13.05 -7.22 7.73
N GLY A 459 13.42 -7.98 8.76
CA GLY A 459 14.09 -7.43 9.94
C GLY A 459 15.47 -6.85 9.63
N GLN A 460 16.26 -7.49 8.75
CA GLN A 460 17.53 -6.94 8.27
C GLN A 460 17.34 -5.62 7.49
N ILE A 461 16.30 -5.52 6.65
CA ILE A 461 15.94 -4.28 5.93
C ILE A 461 15.57 -3.19 6.93
N ILE A 462 14.69 -3.48 7.90
CA ILE A 462 14.25 -2.51 8.93
C ILE A 462 15.45 -2.01 9.76
N LEU A 463 16.30 -2.92 10.26
CA LEU A 463 17.48 -2.56 11.06
C LEU A 463 18.47 -1.68 10.27
N ASN A 464 18.68 -1.96 8.98
CA ASN A 464 19.51 -1.15 8.09
C ASN A 464 18.89 0.24 7.83
N GLN A 465 17.59 0.31 7.57
CA GLN A 465 16.86 1.57 7.38
C GLN A 465 16.88 2.44 8.64
N ILE A 466 16.69 1.84 9.83
CA ILE A 466 16.83 2.52 11.13
C ILE A 466 18.24 3.11 11.26
N ALA A 467 19.29 2.32 11.04
CA ALA A 467 20.68 2.78 11.17
C ALA A 467 21.02 3.94 10.22
N GLN A 468 20.51 3.92 8.99
CA GLN A 468 20.72 5.00 8.02
C GLN A 468 19.95 6.29 8.43
N LEU A 469 18.70 6.16 8.86
CA LEU A 469 17.89 7.30 9.33
C LEU A 469 18.50 7.92 10.60
N GLU A 470 18.91 7.11 11.58
CA GLU A 470 19.51 7.59 12.82
C GLU A 470 20.87 8.27 12.59
N LYS A 471 21.71 7.73 11.69
CA LYS A 471 22.95 8.40 11.29
C LYS A 471 22.67 9.76 10.63
N PHE A 472 21.74 9.82 9.69
CA PHE A 472 21.37 11.08 9.03
C PHE A 472 20.83 12.12 10.02
N LEU A 473 19.96 11.71 10.94
CA LEU A 473 19.43 12.58 11.99
C LEU A 473 20.53 13.09 12.94
N LEU A 474 21.46 12.21 13.34
CA LEU A 474 22.62 12.59 14.16
C LEU A 474 23.47 13.66 13.44
N ASP A 475 23.96 13.33 12.24
CA ASP A 475 24.84 14.17 11.44
C ASP A 475 24.19 15.53 11.09
N ARG A 476 22.87 15.55 10.84
CA ARG A 476 22.15 16.76 10.39
C ARG A 476 21.64 17.64 11.52
N ASN A 477 21.11 17.07 12.61
CA ASN A 477 20.38 17.81 13.65
C ASN A 477 21.09 17.91 15.00
N PHE A 478 22.05 17.01 15.29
CA PHE A 478 22.64 16.87 16.62
C PHE A 478 24.15 17.13 16.65
N THR A 479 24.93 16.65 15.68
CA THR A 479 26.40 16.76 15.66
C THR A 479 26.91 18.19 15.86
N THR A 480 26.26 19.19 15.26
CA THR A 480 26.63 20.61 15.45
C THR A 480 26.35 21.11 16.86
N ASP A 481 25.21 20.78 17.46
CA ASP A 481 24.86 21.23 18.82
C ASP A 481 25.66 20.49 19.89
N ILE A 482 25.94 19.19 19.70
CA ILE A 482 26.85 18.39 20.53
C ILE A 482 28.27 18.99 20.48
N ALA A 483 28.78 19.28 19.29
CA ALA A 483 30.10 19.90 19.14
C ALA A 483 30.17 21.34 19.69
N LYS A 484 29.05 22.07 19.71
CA LYS A 484 28.94 23.40 20.31
C LYS A 484 28.94 23.33 21.83
N LEU A 485 28.17 22.40 22.42
CA LEU A 485 28.16 22.20 23.88
C LEU A 485 29.54 21.73 24.38
N ARG A 486 30.18 20.77 23.70
CA ARG A 486 31.55 20.31 24.03
C ARG A 486 32.65 21.36 23.90
N LYS A 487 32.39 22.47 23.20
CA LYS A 487 33.27 23.66 23.11
C LYS A 487 32.87 24.79 24.08
N THR A 488 31.80 24.62 24.84
CA THR A 488 31.31 25.62 25.80
C THR A 488 31.88 25.31 27.18
N ASN A 489 32.63 26.25 27.77
CA ASN A 489 33.22 26.06 29.10
C ASN A 489 32.13 25.84 30.16
N SER A 490 32.26 24.77 30.95
CA SER A 490 31.38 24.43 32.07
C SER A 490 31.54 25.40 33.25
N LEU A 491 31.00 26.61 33.08
CA LEU A 491 31.01 27.70 34.05
C LEU A 491 29.58 28.04 34.48
N PRO A 492 29.35 28.59 35.70
CA PRO A 492 28.01 28.93 36.18
C PRO A 492 27.24 29.88 35.26
N GLN A 493 27.94 30.78 34.56
CA GLN A 493 27.39 31.70 33.56
C GLN A 493 26.75 30.98 32.35
N ASN A 494 27.18 29.75 32.07
CA ASN A 494 26.74 28.94 30.93
C ASN A 494 25.76 27.82 31.33
N ILE A 495 25.22 27.81 32.55
CA ILE A 495 24.45 26.68 33.11
C ILE A 495 23.22 26.27 32.28
N SER A 496 22.66 27.17 31.46
CA SER A 496 21.53 26.91 30.55
C SER A 496 21.93 26.38 29.17
N ALA A 497 23.22 26.37 28.81
CA ALA A 497 23.72 25.87 27.53
C ALA A 497 23.28 24.44 27.15
N PRO A 498 23.23 23.44 28.06
CA PRO A 498 22.78 22.08 27.72
C PRO A 498 21.27 21.96 27.47
N GLU A 499 20.42 22.85 27.99
CA GLU A 499 18.98 22.58 28.09
C GLU A 499 18.29 22.45 26.73
N LYS A 500 18.71 23.22 25.71
CA LYS A 500 18.19 23.09 24.34
C LYS A 500 18.56 21.75 23.69
N LEU A 501 19.74 21.20 24.00
CA LEU A 501 20.18 19.89 23.48
C LEU A 501 19.47 18.74 24.21
N LYS A 502 19.25 18.89 25.51
CA LYS A 502 18.46 17.98 26.37
C LYS A 502 16.99 17.93 25.94
N GLU A 503 16.37 19.07 25.64
CA GLU A 503 15.02 19.14 25.07
C GLU A 503 14.94 18.40 23.72
N LYS A 504 15.87 18.67 22.80
CA LYS A 504 15.99 17.92 21.53
C LYS A 504 16.13 16.41 21.75
N ALA A 505 16.96 15.98 22.70
CA ALA A 505 17.21 14.57 23.00
C ALA A 505 15.96 13.85 23.54
N ASN A 506 15.15 14.54 24.33
CA ASN A 506 13.88 14.01 24.84
C ASN A 506 12.82 13.87 23.74
N ASN A 507 12.82 14.78 22.75
CA ASN A 507 11.77 14.87 21.72
C ASN A 507 12.03 14.03 20.45
N THR A 508 13.26 13.55 20.22
CA THR A 508 13.60 12.66 19.08
C THR A 508 13.25 11.20 19.37
N VAL A 509 12.92 10.41 18.32
CA VAL A 509 12.88 8.93 18.39
C VAL A 509 14.18 8.25 17.97
N CYS A 510 15.20 9.02 17.57
CA CYS A 510 16.55 8.52 17.30
C CYS A 510 17.29 8.19 18.60
N VAL A 511 17.55 6.91 18.83
CA VAL A 511 18.21 6.40 20.04
C VAL A 511 19.65 6.88 20.11
N ILE A 512 20.43 6.69 19.03
CA ILE A 512 21.83 7.13 18.94
C ILE A 512 21.95 8.65 19.16
N CYS A 513 21.02 9.43 18.60
CA CYS A 513 20.98 10.88 18.76
C CYS A 513 20.72 11.28 20.22
N ARG A 514 19.74 10.63 20.88
CA ARG A 514 19.42 10.85 22.28
C ARG A 514 20.59 10.48 23.18
N GLU A 515 21.20 9.31 22.99
CA GLU A 515 22.33 8.83 23.79
C GLU A 515 23.53 9.76 23.70
N GLN A 516 23.96 10.14 22.48
CA GLN A 516 25.11 11.05 22.32
C GLN A 516 24.82 12.48 22.81
N ALA A 517 23.58 12.96 22.67
CA ALA A 517 23.17 14.25 23.19
C ALA A 517 23.15 14.27 24.74
N LEU A 518 22.56 13.25 25.37
CA LEU A 518 22.52 13.15 26.84
C LEU A 518 23.92 12.89 27.43
N ALA A 519 24.79 12.15 26.73
CA ALA A 519 26.20 12.02 27.11
C ALA A 519 26.90 13.39 27.10
N ALA A 520 26.77 14.19 26.03
CA ALA A 520 27.37 15.52 25.97
C ALA A 520 26.78 16.51 27.00
N VAL A 521 25.50 16.37 27.36
CA VAL A 521 24.87 17.10 28.47
C VAL A 521 25.47 16.69 29.81
N LYS A 522 25.70 15.39 30.03
CA LYS A 522 26.38 14.88 31.24
C LYS A 522 27.83 15.37 31.31
N ASP A 523 28.59 15.26 30.23
CA ASP A 523 29.98 15.75 30.12
C ASP A 523 30.10 17.21 30.62
N PHE A 524 29.14 18.06 30.21
CA PHE A 524 29.09 19.46 30.61
C PHE A 524 28.81 19.65 32.12
N TYR A 525 27.85 18.91 32.68
CA TYR A 525 27.52 18.99 34.12
C TYR A 525 28.61 18.39 35.02
N ASP A 526 29.23 17.28 34.61
CA ASP A 526 30.38 16.70 35.31
C ASP A 526 31.55 17.72 35.34
N GLY A 527 31.81 18.43 34.24
CA GLY A 527 32.77 19.54 34.21
C GLY A 527 32.40 20.72 35.13
N LEU A 528 31.11 21.07 35.24
CA LEU A 528 30.63 22.14 36.12
C LEU A 528 30.80 21.78 37.60
N ASN A 529 30.58 20.51 37.95
CA ASN A 529 30.84 19.98 39.29
C ASN A 529 32.33 20.04 39.66
N GLN A 530 33.23 19.76 38.71
CA GLN A 530 34.68 19.92 38.92
C GLN A 530 35.11 21.39 39.07
N TYR A 531 34.46 22.32 38.35
CA TYR A 531 34.66 23.76 38.58
C TYR A 531 34.24 24.14 40.02
N TYR A 532 33.05 23.75 40.47
CA TYR A 532 32.60 24.02 41.84
C TYR A 532 33.50 23.37 42.90
N LYS A 533 33.97 22.13 42.68
CA LYS A 533 34.96 21.48 43.57
C LYS A 533 36.27 22.29 43.64
N THR A 534 36.75 22.80 42.51
CA THR A 534 37.97 23.64 42.47
C THR A 534 37.80 24.95 43.24
N VAL A 535 36.62 25.60 43.15
CA VAL A 535 36.31 26.80 43.93
C VAL A 535 36.17 26.49 45.42
N ALA A 536 35.51 25.38 45.77
CA ALA A 536 35.33 24.94 47.16
C ALA A 536 36.66 24.57 47.84
N LEU A 537 37.59 23.94 47.11
CA LEU A 537 38.95 23.66 47.60
C LEU A 537 39.73 24.96 47.84
N ARG A 538 39.74 25.91 46.90
CA ARG A 538 40.37 27.23 47.11
C ARG A 538 39.80 27.98 48.32
N LYS A 539 38.49 27.87 48.56
CA LYS A 539 37.86 28.40 49.78
C LYS A 539 38.37 27.68 51.04
N ARG A 540 38.49 26.34 51.01
CA ARG A 540 39.05 25.55 52.12
C ARG A 540 40.47 25.97 52.45
N ASP A 541 41.32 26.13 51.45
CA ASP A 541 42.73 26.44 51.66
C ASP A 541 42.90 27.88 52.19
N SER A 542 42.09 28.83 51.69
CA SER A 542 41.99 30.17 52.27
C SER A 542 41.47 30.18 53.71
N LEU A 543 40.51 29.32 54.06
CA LEU A 543 40.01 29.20 55.43
C LEU A 543 41.05 28.56 56.35
N ALA A 544 41.76 27.51 55.90
CA ALA A 544 42.82 26.86 56.67
C ALA A 544 43.95 27.85 57.02
N LEU A 545 44.37 28.70 56.07
CA LEU A 545 45.35 29.76 56.31
C LEU A 545 44.83 30.83 57.29
N VAL A 546 43.54 31.17 57.26
CA VAL A 546 42.93 32.07 58.26
C VAL A 546 42.90 31.41 59.65
N VAL A 547 42.61 30.11 59.75
CA VAL A 547 42.68 29.37 61.01
C VAL A 547 44.10 29.38 61.56
N GLU A 548 45.10 29.01 60.76
CA GLU A 548 46.51 28.93 61.17
C GLU A 548 47.01 30.27 61.74
N ASN A 549 46.72 31.38 61.07
CA ASN A 549 47.11 32.72 61.53
C ASN A 549 46.35 33.18 62.78
N LYS A 550 45.06 32.82 62.94
CA LYS A 550 44.26 33.25 64.11
C LYS A 550 44.44 32.35 65.34
N LEU A 551 44.74 31.07 65.18
CA LEU A 551 44.71 30.09 66.28
C LEU A 551 45.70 30.44 67.40
N TYR A 552 46.91 30.88 67.07
CA TYR A 552 47.89 31.35 68.07
C TYR A 552 47.36 32.56 68.86
N GLY A 553 46.82 33.58 68.18
CA GLY A 553 46.22 34.75 68.83
C GLY A 553 44.91 34.45 69.60
N TYR A 554 44.27 33.30 69.38
CA TYR A 554 43.21 32.78 70.24
C TYR A 554 43.80 32.08 71.48
N ILE A 555 44.84 31.25 71.32
CA ILE A 555 45.54 30.57 72.43
C ILE A 555 46.07 31.60 73.43
N GLU A 556 46.82 32.61 72.98
CA GLU A 556 47.34 33.68 73.86
C GLU A 556 46.25 34.37 74.67
N LYS A 557 45.12 34.71 74.04
CA LYS A 557 43.98 35.34 74.72
C LYS A 557 43.33 34.41 75.73
N VAL A 558 43.14 33.13 75.37
CA VAL A 558 42.55 32.13 76.25
C VAL A 558 43.45 31.84 77.45
N GLU A 559 44.75 31.68 77.25
CA GLU A 559 45.72 31.46 78.33
C GLU A 559 45.86 32.68 79.25
N LEU A 560 45.77 33.90 78.72
CA LEU A 560 45.74 35.12 79.52
C LEU A 560 44.49 35.22 80.40
N ILE A 561 43.29 34.93 79.84
CA ILE A 561 42.05 34.86 80.61
C ILE A 561 42.14 33.71 81.64
N GLU A 562 42.63 32.53 81.23
CA GLU A 562 43.08 31.40 82.06
C GLU A 562 43.82 31.83 83.33
N LYS A 563 45.01 32.40 83.12
CA LYS A 563 45.91 32.86 84.19
C LYS A 563 45.26 33.92 85.07
N ASN A 564 44.60 34.91 84.48
CA ASN A 564 43.98 36.01 85.21
C ASN A 564 42.79 35.56 86.06
N VAL A 565 41.91 34.70 85.55
CA VAL A 565 40.79 34.14 86.32
C VAL A 565 41.31 33.30 87.48
N LYS A 566 42.29 32.41 87.24
CA LYS A 566 42.88 31.58 88.30
C LYS A 566 43.62 32.41 89.35
N GLN A 567 44.32 33.47 88.95
CA GLN A 567 45.05 34.36 89.85
C GLN A 567 44.12 35.29 90.66
N GLN A 568 42.94 35.66 90.14
CA GLN A 568 41.97 36.50 90.84
C GLN A 568 41.02 35.72 91.78
N TYR A 569 40.67 34.47 91.45
CA TYR A 569 39.60 33.73 92.13
C TYR A 569 40.00 32.35 92.68
N GLY A 570 41.19 31.83 92.32
CA GLY A 570 41.59 30.47 92.67
C GLY A 570 40.57 29.43 92.17
N ASP A 571 40.21 28.50 93.03
CA ASP A 571 39.26 27.43 92.72
C ASP A 571 37.79 27.79 93.06
N SER A 572 37.50 29.03 93.47
CA SER A 572 36.15 29.48 93.91
C SER A 572 35.61 30.62 93.04
N LEU A 573 34.85 30.26 92.00
CA LEU A 573 34.34 31.21 91.00
C LEU A 573 32.94 31.75 91.37
N PRO A 574 32.74 33.09 91.51
CA PRO A 574 31.41 33.68 91.60
C PRO A 574 30.55 33.34 90.36
N ALA A 575 29.23 33.23 90.52
CA ALA A 575 28.33 32.73 89.46
C ALA A 575 28.47 33.45 88.09
N SER A 576 28.68 34.77 88.09
CA SER A 576 28.91 35.56 86.87
C SER A 576 30.26 35.28 86.21
N VAL A 577 31.29 34.91 86.98
CA VAL A 577 32.60 34.47 86.47
C VAL A 577 32.54 33.02 86.01
N SER A 578 31.81 32.16 86.73
CA SER A 578 31.57 30.75 86.35
C SER A 578 30.90 30.62 84.98
N PHE A 579 29.89 31.46 84.68
CA PHE A 579 29.28 31.53 83.34
C PHE A 579 30.29 31.94 82.25
N LEU A 580 31.12 32.95 82.49
CA LEU A 580 32.15 33.39 81.53
C LEU A 580 33.26 32.33 81.37
N HIS A 581 33.61 31.60 82.42
CA HIS A 581 34.52 30.47 82.36
C HIS A 581 33.91 29.29 81.56
N THR A 582 32.60 29.05 81.66
CA THR A 582 31.89 28.09 80.80
C THR A 582 31.99 28.51 79.32
N LYS A 583 31.82 29.81 79.00
CA LYS A 583 32.05 30.32 77.63
C LYS A 583 33.50 30.21 77.16
N LEU A 584 34.47 30.31 78.06
CA LEU A 584 35.87 30.09 77.75
C LEU A 584 36.19 28.60 77.47
N LEU A 585 35.50 27.68 78.15
CA LEU A 585 35.57 26.25 77.86
C LEU A 585 34.88 25.88 76.54
N GLU A 586 33.76 26.54 76.19
CA GLU A 586 33.18 26.45 74.84
C GLU A 586 34.17 26.92 73.77
N VAL A 587 34.84 28.06 73.96
CA VAL A 587 35.90 28.56 73.07
C VAL A 587 37.05 27.54 72.94
N LYS A 588 37.53 26.95 74.04
CA LYS A 588 38.58 25.91 73.98
C LYS A 588 38.16 24.68 73.19
N ARG A 589 36.94 24.17 73.41
CA ARG A 589 36.37 23.05 72.63
C ARG A 589 36.33 23.39 71.14
N ASP A 590 35.86 24.60 70.82
CA ASP A 590 35.64 25.03 69.45
C ASP A 590 36.95 25.37 68.72
N MET A 591 37.99 25.82 69.43
CA MET A 591 39.36 25.91 68.92
C MET A 591 39.96 24.53 68.60
N GLY A 592 39.70 23.51 69.43
CA GLY A 592 40.09 22.12 69.15
C GLY A 592 39.41 21.60 67.88
N ASN A 593 38.07 21.72 67.81
CA ASN A 593 37.29 21.40 66.62
C ASN A 593 37.82 22.14 65.37
N LEU A 594 38.14 23.43 65.48
CA LEU A 594 38.65 24.25 64.37
C LEU A 594 40.03 23.76 63.89
N SER A 595 40.94 23.45 64.81
CA SER A 595 42.23 22.81 64.53
C SER A 595 42.04 21.54 63.70
N ASP A 596 41.14 20.68 64.14
CA ASP A 596 41.05 19.32 63.64
C ASP A 596 40.32 19.27 62.30
N PHE A 597 39.25 20.08 62.11
CA PHE A 597 38.62 20.27 60.81
C PHE A 597 39.53 20.95 59.79
N ALA A 598 40.45 21.84 60.20
CA ALA A 598 41.41 22.46 59.28
C ALA A 598 42.42 21.43 58.73
N LYS A 599 42.84 20.46 59.56
CA LYS A 599 43.81 19.40 59.23
C LYS A 599 43.26 18.27 58.35
N VAL A 600 41.93 18.20 58.13
CA VAL A 600 41.32 17.15 57.28
C VAL A 600 41.83 17.23 55.83
N ASN A 601 42.33 16.11 55.30
CA ASN A 601 42.62 15.99 53.86
C ASN A 601 41.32 15.88 53.05
N VAL A 602 41.12 16.85 52.16
CA VAL A 602 39.90 17.01 51.36
C VAL A 602 40.06 16.72 49.86
N ALA A 603 41.27 16.44 49.37
CA ALA A 603 41.58 16.37 47.94
C ALA A 603 40.66 15.39 47.18
N GLU A 604 40.42 14.20 47.73
CA GLU A 604 39.60 13.14 47.13
C GLU A 604 38.11 13.22 47.53
N LYS A 605 37.72 14.13 48.42
CA LYS A 605 36.33 14.21 48.93
C LYS A 605 35.35 14.80 47.89
N SER A 606 34.06 14.56 48.09
CA SER A 606 32.99 15.15 47.26
C SER A 606 32.82 16.64 47.53
N LEU A 607 32.20 17.34 46.58
CA LEU A 607 31.90 18.78 46.68
C LEU A 607 31.12 19.10 47.97
N ASP A 608 30.14 18.28 48.32
CA ASP A 608 29.26 18.51 49.47
C ASP A 608 30.02 18.43 50.79
N VAL A 609 30.90 17.44 50.95
CA VAL A 609 31.77 17.30 52.14
C VAL A 609 32.76 18.47 52.25
N ILE A 610 33.29 18.98 51.12
CA ILE A 610 34.16 20.15 51.11
C ILE A 610 33.37 21.42 51.50
N ASN A 611 32.14 21.57 51.03
CA ASN A 611 31.26 22.69 51.38
C ASN A 611 30.79 22.62 52.85
N GLU A 612 30.52 21.43 53.37
CA GLU A 612 30.19 21.21 54.79
C GLU A 612 31.37 21.58 55.70
N LEU A 613 32.59 21.12 55.37
CA LEU A 613 33.81 21.48 56.10
C LEU A 613 34.09 22.99 56.03
N ASN A 614 33.96 23.61 54.84
CA ASN A 614 34.06 25.06 54.67
C ASN A 614 33.06 25.82 55.56
N SER A 615 31.85 25.29 55.72
CA SER A 615 30.80 25.90 56.55
C SER A 615 31.11 25.73 58.04
N LYS A 616 31.54 24.54 58.47
CA LYS A 616 31.99 24.26 59.85
C LYS A 616 33.16 25.14 60.27
N LEU A 617 34.20 25.24 59.43
CA LEU A 617 35.35 26.13 59.69
C LEU A 617 34.91 27.59 59.86
N GLN A 618 34.05 28.10 58.98
CA GLN A 618 33.54 29.47 59.09
C GLN A 618 32.71 29.69 60.36
N ILE A 619 31.86 28.73 60.74
CA ILE A 619 31.03 28.80 61.95
C ILE A 619 31.91 28.83 63.20
N TYR A 620 32.91 27.94 63.31
CA TYR A 620 33.79 27.92 64.49
C TYR A 620 34.68 29.16 64.59
N ILE A 621 35.18 29.72 63.48
CA ILE A 621 35.89 31.01 63.50
C ILE A 621 35.01 32.09 64.12
N VAL A 622 33.77 32.24 63.64
CA VAL A 622 32.82 33.26 64.14
C VAL A 622 32.45 33.01 65.61
N ALA A 623 32.11 31.77 65.98
CA ALA A 623 31.72 31.43 67.35
C ALA A 623 32.85 31.65 68.37
N ILE A 624 34.12 31.44 67.99
CA ILE A 624 35.27 31.76 68.84
C ILE A 624 35.42 33.27 69.00
N GLU A 625 35.30 34.04 67.91
CA GLU A 625 35.45 35.50 67.95
C GLU A 625 34.30 36.17 68.73
N GLU A 626 33.06 35.73 68.53
CA GLU A 626 31.88 36.23 69.28
C GLU A 626 31.97 35.92 70.78
N ASN A 627 32.36 34.70 71.17
CA ASN A 627 32.50 34.37 72.60
C ASN A 627 33.70 35.08 73.26
N LEU A 628 34.85 35.18 72.58
CA LEU A 628 36.00 35.95 73.09
C LEU A 628 35.67 37.46 73.17
N GLN A 629 34.93 38.00 72.20
CA GLN A 629 34.45 39.38 72.25
C GLN A 629 33.49 39.56 73.43
N TYR A 630 32.50 38.69 73.61
CA TYR A 630 31.55 38.75 74.73
C TYR A 630 32.27 38.72 76.09
N ILE A 631 33.25 37.83 76.27
CA ILE A 631 34.07 37.80 77.49
C ILE A 631 34.84 39.12 77.66
N SER A 632 35.43 39.67 76.60
CA SER A 632 36.18 40.93 76.66
C SER A 632 35.31 42.15 76.98
N GLU A 633 34.07 42.21 76.47
CA GLU A 633 33.10 43.27 76.77
C GLU A 633 32.57 43.20 78.20
N LYS A 634 32.34 41.99 78.74
CA LYS A 634 31.82 41.85 80.11
C LYS A 634 32.90 41.95 81.18
N ARG A 635 34.14 41.55 80.89
CA ARG A 635 35.29 41.57 81.82
C ARG A 635 36.60 41.98 81.11
N PRO A 636 36.76 43.26 80.74
CA PRO A 636 37.98 43.76 80.09
C PRO A 636 39.22 43.74 81.01
N ASP A 637 39.04 43.45 82.28
CA ASP A 637 40.11 43.17 83.24
C ASP A 637 40.77 41.80 83.05
N PHE A 638 40.07 40.81 82.46
CA PHE A 638 40.64 39.49 82.18
C PHE A 638 41.68 39.49 81.05
N LEU A 639 41.77 40.57 80.27
CA LEU A 639 42.68 40.71 79.12
C LEU A 639 43.85 41.67 79.38
N LYS A 640 44.08 42.05 80.64
CA LYS A 640 45.23 42.88 81.05
C LYS A 640 46.26 42.02 81.78
N PRO A 641 47.57 42.13 81.48
CA PRO A 641 48.60 41.44 82.26
C PRO A 641 48.61 41.95 83.71
N ILE A 642 48.47 41.05 84.68
CA ILE A 642 48.62 41.37 86.10
C ILE A 642 50.12 41.40 86.44
N PRO A 643 50.67 42.49 87.04
CA PRO A 643 52.08 42.55 87.41
C PRO A 643 52.42 41.57 88.55
N ILE A 644 53.64 41.04 88.51
CA ILE A 644 54.14 40.02 89.44
C ILE A 644 54.95 40.70 90.56
N ASN A 645 54.71 40.32 91.81
CA ASN A 645 55.55 40.67 92.96
C ASN A 645 56.34 39.44 93.43
N GLU A 646 57.64 39.58 93.64
CA GLU A 646 58.53 38.51 94.12
C GLU A 646 58.59 38.43 95.66
N PRO A 647 58.55 37.24 96.28
CA PRO A 647 58.88 37.06 97.71
C PRO A 647 60.40 37.02 97.96
N LYS A 648 60.83 37.50 99.14
CA LYS A 648 62.25 37.54 99.55
C LYS A 648 62.75 36.24 100.20
N GLN A 649 64.07 36.05 100.20
CA GLN A 649 64.80 34.97 100.88
C GLN A 649 64.95 35.21 102.39
N GLU A 650 65.05 34.13 103.18
CA GLU A 650 65.82 34.11 104.45
C GLU A 650 66.40 32.69 104.74
N LYS A 651 67.15 32.50 105.83
CA LYS A 651 68.22 31.48 105.99
C LYS A 651 68.41 31.04 107.46
N VAL A 652 69.06 29.92 107.84
CA VAL A 652 69.51 28.63 107.23
C VAL A 652 69.86 27.69 108.40
N ALA A 653 69.74 26.35 108.24
CA ALA A 653 70.40 25.38 109.13
C ALA A 653 70.61 24.00 108.45
N ASP A 654 71.76 23.38 108.70
CA ASP A 654 72.31 22.12 108.14
C ASP A 654 72.88 21.25 109.30
N PRO A 655 73.43 20.03 109.08
CA PRO A 655 72.97 18.85 108.32
C PRO A 655 73.00 17.58 109.27
N PRO A 656 72.98 16.27 108.83
CA PRO A 656 74.16 15.60 108.20
C PRO A 656 73.94 14.33 107.28
N VAL A 657 74.68 14.28 106.15
CA VAL A 657 75.51 13.13 105.65
C VAL A 657 74.91 11.77 105.14
N SER A 658 75.57 11.22 104.09
CA SER A 658 75.54 9.85 103.49
C SER A 658 74.45 9.48 102.46
N GLY A 659 74.71 8.71 101.38
CA GLY A 659 76.00 8.24 100.80
C GLY A 659 75.86 7.25 99.59
N GLU A 660 76.87 7.23 98.69
CA GLU A 660 77.18 6.22 97.61
C GLU A 660 76.22 6.08 96.37
N LYS A 661 76.69 6.23 95.10
CA LYS A 661 77.28 5.30 94.08
C LYS A 661 76.24 4.42 93.29
N THR A 662 76.39 3.98 92.02
CA THR A 662 77.44 4.00 90.94
C THR A 662 76.87 3.57 89.55
N ASN A 663 77.47 4.03 88.42
CA ASN A 663 77.76 3.33 87.12
C ASN A 663 76.65 2.64 86.26
N GLU A 664 76.74 2.32 84.94
CA GLU A 664 77.65 2.67 83.80
C GLU A 664 77.05 2.34 82.38
N VAL A 665 77.50 3.07 81.35
CA VAL A 665 77.87 2.74 79.92
C VAL A 665 77.26 1.50 79.20
N SER A 666 76.62 1.65 78.02
CA SER A 666 77.14 1.45 76.62
C SER A 666 76.05 1.84 75.58
N ALA A 667 76.23 2.42 74.37
CA ALA A 667 77.17 2.24 73.24
C ALA A 667 76.92 0.94 72.42
N SER A 668 76.90 0.86 71.06
CA SER A 668 77.25 1.81 69.97
C SER A 668 76.78 1.37 68.54
N VAL A 669 76.60 2.32 67.59
CA VAL A 669 76.88 2.25 66.11
C VAL A 669 76.08 1.22 65.23
N ALA A 670 75.46 1.49 64.06
CA ALA A 670 75.58 2.41 62.89
C ALA A 670 76.61 1.98 61.79
N PRO A 671 76.68 2.53 60.55
CA PRO A 671 75.76 3.38 59.75
C PRO A 671 75.58 2.90 58.26
N SER A 672 75.13 3.81 57.36
CA SER A 672 75.32 3.84 55.88
C SER A 672 74.58 2.83 54.97
N GLU A 673 74.51 3.01 53.64
CA GLU A 673 74.03 4.13 52.79
C GLU A 673 74.13 3.72 51.29
N GLY A 674 73.31 4.33 50.43
CA GLY A 674 73.39 4.27 48.96
C GLY A 674 72.86 2.99 48.28
N ALA A 675 72.52 2.97 46.98
CA ALA A 675 71.89 3.93 46.04
C ALA A 675 72.00 3.38 44.60
N THR A 676 71.04 3.73 43.73
CA THR A 676 71.12 3.71 42.23
C THR A 676 70.68 2.45 41.45
N VAL A 677 69.45 2.54 40.93
CA VAL A 677 68.90 2.13 39.61
C VAL A 677 69.68 1.16 38.70
N THR A 678 68.99 0.11 38.22
CA THR A 678 69.12 -0.38 36.83
C THR A 678 67.81 -0.99 36.29
N GLN A 679 67.60 -0.88 34.97
CA GLN A 679 66.62 -1.59 34.13
C GLN A 679 67.42 -2.35 33.02
N PRO A 680 66.83 -3.09 32.06
CA PRO A 680 65.43 -3.55 31.84
C PRO A 680 65.32 -5.09 31.58
N VAL A 681 64.12 -5.59 31.22
CA VAL A 681 63.82 -6.39 29.99
C VAL A 681 62.61 -7.35 30.16
N LYS A 682 61.89 -7.51 29.04
CA LYS A 682 60.85 -8.49 28.61
C LYS A 682 60.94 -9.93 29.16
N ASN A 683 59.90 -10.79 29.05
CA ASN A 683 58.58 -10.65 28.39
C ASN A 683 57.44 -11.19 29.30
N GLU A 684 56.32 -11.87 28.95
CA GLU A 684 55.82 -12.55 27.73
C GLU A 684 54.27 -12.47 27.67
N GLN A 685 53.57 -13.55 27.32
CA GLN A 685 52.10 -13.73 27.18
C GLN A 685 51.75 -15.22 27.44
N PRO A 686 50.48 -15.70 27.50
CA PRO A 686 49.23 -15.22 26.85
C PRO A 686 48.37 -14.26 27.66
#